data_AF-A0A7W0XVZ2-F1
#
_entry.id   AF-A0A7W0XVZ2-F1
#
_cell.length_a   1.000
_cell.length_b   1.000
_cell.length_c   1.000
_cell.angle_alpha   90.00
_cell.angle_beta   90.00
_cell.angle_gamma   90.00
#
_symmetry.space_group_name_H-M   'P 1'
#
loop_
_entity.id
_entity.type
_entity.pdbx_description
1 polymer ?
#
loop_
_entity_poly.entity_id
_entity_poly.type
_entity_poly.pdbx_seq_one_letter_code
_entity_poly.pdbx_strand_id
1 'polypeptide(L)'
;AKDGADVNAGWLTKPTGFASLAGAISDFFADQPGGDLLMAAADTISIVVRSGSDKPTDMGPTAPPLPTRYVWGHASSTKFYRKSATTYTQGSKPVTVMTDYYPAGAPAKNRTYTLCHELGHNLGLADLYDADDDFPAEVNARRPSGVDLMSTSGDLPHFSVANRVRLGWLDRNWLRKFDFSANPNGDSVVLQATETITGAGPSGGRAAGIEVPIMDDWSYFFEYRNEQPTQIGDQRLEGVVTGRTQMVVGTDLRVRGGEVARPPILLLGKDLDNDGPLLVDNGQNYRDSDVTNPERMHDFALTVQQIAAPDADSARVDVTYVAAHRPQLQVRPAPGNGNFKSPDIELIGPFGAAVPGARKGMPNVIKITVHNRGSLAAADVQIHVKWLPFTVAPGTWNDLPDPSPFTVPASGVTSLAVPWNVPASVKVGDVEAEHFCVRVEIDRYRDPAHPEHEEIVVFDNWAQSNFDTTTIGFGSPSDRLVTATTATNVLDRTATYLFTADQSSDWYRIYLGHAWLRLVSAQTQAIELAYESLAGDPVFGDEFEHHLEPITSRDHHVAVTSWVLPEVTECGAPRELFGVGLDLRAGRRTWIEGARRTGELVQGRVQFGSNGETFDVTFGEFHLAAWPDEEPERVSHTQGLVGENGVGRVLLSNETLHDLGQGRRVWFSLARPGDNNFTLAITAPALFD
;
A
#
# COMPACT_ATOMS: atom_id res chain seq x y z
N ALA A 1 -22.57 -16.86 -15.36
CA ALA A 1 -23.07 -17.76 -16.42
C ALA A 1 -22.29 -17.42 -17.69
N LYS A 2 -21.68 -18.39 -18.39
CA LYS A 2 -20.86 -18.09 -19.58
C LYS A 2 -21.75 -17.82 -20.80
N ASP A 3 -21.37 -16.79 -21.56
CA ASP A 3 -22.08 -16.32 -22.76
C ASP A 3 -22.08 -17.41 -23.84
N GLY A 4 -23.27 -17.72 -24.37
CA GLY A 4 -23.48 -18.76 -25.38
C GLY A 4 -23.06 -18.34 -26.79
N ALA A 5 -22.68 -17.07 -26.99
CA ALA A 5 -22.21 -16.55 -28.27
C ALA A 5 -20.70 -16.75 -28.51
N ASP A 6 -19.94 -17.12 -27.48
CA ASP A 6 -18.50 -17.26 -27.58
C ASP A 6 -18.11 -18.62 -28.18
N VAL A 7 -17.86 -18.63 -29.49
CA VAL A 7 -17.25 -19.77 -30.20
C VAL A 7 -15.84 -20.11 -29.68
N ASN A 8 -15.23 -19.21 -28.89
CA ASN A 8 -13.96 -19.43 -28.20
C ASN A 8 -14.10 -20.07 -26.80
N ALA A 9 -15.33 -20.29 -26.31
CA ALA A 9 -15.57 -20.95 -25.04
C ALA A 9 -15.36 -22.47 -25.17
N GLY A 10 -14.09 -22.89 -25.21
CA GLY A 10 -13.69 -24.29 -25.13
C GLY A 10 -14.32 -25.00 -23.92
N TRP A 11 -14.35 -26.33 -23.95
CA TRP A 11 -14.78 -27.11 -22.80
C TRP A 11 -13.80 -26.91 -21.63
N LEU A 12 -14.29 -26.31 -20.55
CA LEU A 12 -13.65 -26.37 -19.23
C LEU A 12 -14.19 -27.59 -18.49
N THR A 13 -13.29 -28.46 -18.07
CA THR A 13 -13.67 -29.67 -17.33
C THR A 13 -14.14 -29.25 -15.93
N LYS A 14 -15.30 -29.76 -15.51
CA LYS A 14 -15.70 -29.66 -14.10
C LYS A 14 -14.72 -30.46 -13.24
N PRO A 15 -14.54 -30.16 -11.94
CA PRO A 15 -13.69 -30.96 -11.05
C PRO A 15 -13.95 -32.48 -11.12
N THR A 16 -15.19 -32.88 -11.38
CA THR A 16 -15.58 -34.29 -11.57
C THR A 16 -14.99 -34.92 -12.84
N GLY A 17 -14.78 -34.15 -13.91
CA GLY A 17 -14.17 -34.61 -15.16
C GLY A 17 -12.72 -35.01 -14.99
N PHE A 18 -11.93 -34.22 -14.25
CA PHE A 18 -10.55 -34.57 -13.91
C PHE A 18 -10.44 -35.85 -13.07
N ALA A 19 -11.38 -36.06 -12.14
CA ALA A 19 -11.41 -37.29 -11.34
C ALA A 19 -11.74 -38.52 -12.19
N SER A 20 -12.68 -38.41 -13.13
CA SER A 20 -13.00 -39.49 -14.07
C SER A 20 -11.84 -39.82 -15.01
N LEU A 21 -11.15 -38.81 -15.56
CA LEU A 21 -9.96 -39.01 -16.40
C LEU A 21 -8.82 -39.65 -15.62
N ALA A 22 -8.54 -39.14 -14.41
CA ALA A 22 -7.51 -39.70 -13.55
C ALA A 22 -7.79 -41.17 -13.21
N GLY A 23 -9.06 -41.52 -12.97
CA GLY A 23 -9.44 -42.90 -12.73
C GLY A 23 -9.24 -43.81 -13.94
N ALA A 24 -9.69 -43.40 -15.12
CA ALA A 24 -9.46 -44.18 -16.34
C ALA A 24 -7.97 -44.41 -16.64
N ILE A 25 -7.12 -43.41 -16.42
CA ILE A 25 -5.66 -43.51 -16.57
C ILE A 25 -5.08 -44.46 -15.52
N SER A 26 -5.49 -44.32 -14.26
CA SER A 26 -5.08 -45.18 -13.17
C SER A 26 -5.44 -46.66 -13.41
N ASP A 27 -6.64 -46.94 -13.91
CA ASP A 27 -7.06 -48.30 -14.29
C ASP A 27 -6.22 -48.84 -15.44
N PHE A 28 -6.01 -48.03 -16.48
CA PHE A 28 -5.20 -48.42 -17.63
C PHE A 28 -3.79 -48.85 -17.20
N PHE A 29 -3.09 -48.05 -16.41
CA PHE A 29 -1.73 -48.36 -15.94
C PHE A 29 -1.69 -49.48 -14.91
N ALA A 30 -2.76 -49.70 -14.13
CA ALA A 30 -2.84 -50.83 -13.22
C ALA A 30 -2.80 -52.18 -13.96
N ASP A 31 -3.29 -52.21 -15.20
CA ASP A 31 -3.34 -53.42 -16.03
C ASP A 31 -2.13 -53.57 -16.97
N GLN A 32 -1.21 -52.60 -17.02
CA GLN A 32 0.01 -52.67 -17.84
C GLN A 32 1.20 -53.25 -17.07
N PRO A 33 2.03 -54.11 -17.70
CA PRO A 33 3.32 -54.52 -17.12
C PRO A 33 4.21 -53.30 -16.81
N GLY A 34 4.55 -53.11 -15.53
CA GLY A 34 5.38 -51.97 -15.08
C GLY A 34 4.69 -50.61 -15.05
N GLY A 35 3.36 -50.55 -15.23
CA GLY A 35 2.61 -49.30 -15.19
C GLY A 35 2.69 -48.55 -13.86
N ASP A 36 2.94 -49.27 -12.76
CA ASP A 36 3.16 -48.69 -11.45
C ASP A 36 4.50 -47.93 -11.34
N LEU A 37 5.56 -48.44 -11.97
CA LEU A 37 6.84 -47.75 -12.09
C LEU A 37 6.72 -46.50 -12.98
N LEU A 38 5.96 -46.58 -14.08
CA LEU A 38 5.73 -45.46 -14.97
C LEU A 38 4.96 -44.32 -14.28
N MET A 39 3.88 -44.64 -13.56
CA MET A 39 3.11 -43.66 -12.79
C MET A 39 3.90 -43.06 -11.62
N ALA A 40 4.79 -43.84 -11.00
CA ALA A 40 5.67 -43.34 -9.95
C ALA A 40 6.73 -42.38 -10.50
N ALA A 41 7.27 -42.67 -11.68
CA ALA A 41 8.30 -41.87 -12.34
C ALA A 41 7.77 -40.60 -13.03
N ALA A 42 6.46 -40.51 -13.29
CA ALA A 42 5.86 -39.35 -13.94
C ALA A 42 5.65 -38.19 -12.96
N ASP A 43 6.33 -37.06 -13.16
CA ASP A 43 6.11 -35.83 -12.38
C ASP A 43 4.90 -35.02 -12.86
N THR A 44 4.47 -35.22 -14.11
CA THR A 44 3.34 -34.56 -14.76
C THR A 44 2.71 -35.50 -15.78
N ILE A 45 1.41 -35.33 -16.05
CA ILE A 45 0.67 -36.14 -17.04
C ILE A 45 0.03 -35.19 -18.06
N SER A 46 0.37 -35.35 -19.34
CA SER A 46 -0.27 -34.60 -20.44
C SER A 46 -1.28 -35.49 -21.15
N ILE A 47 -2.52 -35.01 -21.26
CA ILE A 47 -3.65 -35.73 -21.85
C ILE A 47 -4.08 -35.01 -23.13
N VAL A 48 -3.95 -35.69 -24.26
CA VAL A 48 -4.48 -35.21 -25.54
C VAL A 48 -5.92 -35.71 -25.69
N VAL A 49 -6.88 -34.80 -25.73
CA VAL A 49 -8.30 -35.07 -25.86
C VAL A 49 -8.71 -34.91 -27.33
N ARG A 50 -9.17 -36.01 -27.91
CA ARG A 50 -9.82 -36.01 -29.23
C ARG A 50 -11.32 -35.75 -29.07
N SER A 51 -11.86 -34.77 -29.80
CA SER A 51 -13.31 -34.60 -29.91
C SER A 51 -13.91 -35.81 -30.62
N GLY A 52 -14.94 -36.42 -30.03
CA GLY A 52 -15.54 -37.66 -30.54
C GLY A 52 -16.27 -37.53 -31.88
N SER A 53 -16.50 -36.32 -32.41
CA SER A 53 -17.05 -36.09 -33.74
C SER A 53 -16.85 -34.64 -34.23
N ASP A 54 -16.71 -34.40 -35.52
CA ASP A 54 -16.71 -33.04 -36.11
C ASP A 54 -18.13 -32.46 -36.26
N LYS A 55 -19.16 -33.20 -35.85
CA LYS A 55 -20.57 -32.79 -35.95
C LYS A 55 -21.06 -32.23 -34.60
N PRO A 56 -21.90 -31.18 -34.60
CA PRO A 56 -22.58 -30.70 -33.40
C PRO A 56 -23.28 -31.85 -32.67
N THR A 57 -23.16 -31.89 -31.35
CA THR A 57 -23.90 -32.87 -30.54
C THR A 57 -25.35 -32.41 -30.42
N ASP A 58 -26.29 -33.20 -30.93
CA ASP A 58 -27.72 -32.95 -30.74
C ASP A 58 -28.10 -33.22 -29.28
N MET A 59 -28.44 -32.16 -28.54
CA MET A 59 -28.77 -32.20 -27.11
C MET A 59 -30.27 -32.40 -26.87
N GLY A 60 -31.03 -32.74 -27.91
CA GLY A 60 -32.48 -32.92 -27.87
C GLY A 60 -33.24 -31.73 -28.46
N PRO A 61 -34.55 -31.90 -28.72
CA PRO A 61 -35.34 -31.04 -29.61
C PRO A 61 -35.57 -29.60 -29.11
N THR A 62 -35.21 -29.29 -27.86
CA THR A 62 -35.41 -27.99 -27.22
C THR A 62 -34.12 -27.26 -26.89
N ALA A 63 -32.97 -27.91 -27.06
CA ALA A 63 -31.65 -27.30 -26.82
C ALA A 63 -31.01 -26.93 -28.17
N PRO A 64 -30.45 -25.71 -28.32
CA PRO A 64 -29.76 -25.36 -29.55
C PRO A 64 -28.57 -26.31 -29.80
N PRO A 65 -28.29 -26.69 -31.06
CA PRO A 65 -27.14 -27.50 -31.40
C PRO A 65 -25.86 -26.78 -30.97
N LEU A 66 -25.11 -27.40 -30.06
CA LEU A 66 -23.82 -26.86 -29.61
C LEU A 66 -22.72 -27.31 -30.58
N PRO A 67 -21.82 -26.43 -31.03
CA PRO A 67 -20.60 -26.83 -31.73
C PRO A 67 -19.87 -27.88 -30.90
N THR A 68 -19.21 -28.84 -31.55
CA THR A 68 -18.39 -29.80 -30.83
C THR A 68 -17.33 -29.04 -30.04
N ARG A 69 -17.35 -29.19 -28.71
CA ARG A 69 -16.48 -28.44 -27.82
C ARG A 69 -15.06 -29.00 -27.94
N TYR A 70 -14.16 -28.23 -28.51
CA TYR A 70 -12.73 -28.47 -28.37
C TYR A 70 -12.33 -28.16 -26.92
N VAL A 71 -11.21 -28.73 -26.46
CA VAL A 71 -10.68 -28.48 -25.11
C VAL A 71 -9.58 -27.43 -25.20
N TRP A 72 -9.70 -26.35 -24.44
CA TRP A 72 -8.60 -25.40 -24.31
C TRP A 72 -7.45 -26.05 -23.53
N GLY A 73 -6.21 -25.75 -23.92
CA GLY A 73 -5.03 -26.17 -23.16
C GLY A 73 -5.16 -25.62 -21.74
N HIS A 74 -5.12 -26.49 -20.72
CA HIS A 74 -5.11 -26.02 -19.35
C HIS A 74 -4.37 -26.99 -18.44
N ALA A 75 -3.54 -26.43 -17.58
CA ALA A 75 -2.93 -27.09 -16.43
C ALA A 75 -3.90 -27.16 -15.24
N SER A 76 -3.77 -28.22 -14.45
CA SER A 76 -4.54 -28.45 -13.23
C SER A 76 -3.82 -29.47 -12.34
N SER A 77 -4.40 -29.80 -11.19
CA SER A 77 -3.99 -30.94 -10.38
C SER A 77 -5.18 -31.88 -10.12
N THR A 78 -4.91 -33.18 -10.11
CA THR A 78 -5.92 -34.19 -9.78
C THR A 78 -5.30 -35.31 -8.96
N LYS A 79 -6.16 -36.17 -8.39
CA LYS A 79 -5.75 -37.33 -7.59
C LYS A 79 -5.79 -38.59 -8.46
N PHE A 80 -4.63 -39.19 -8.65
CA PHE A 80 -4.49 -40.51 -9.24
C PHE A 80 -4.50 -41.56 -8.14
N TYR A 81 -5.08 -42.72 -8.41
CA TYR A 81 -4.96 -43.87 -7.53
C TYR A 81 -4.00 -44.90 -8.10
N ARG A 82 -3.35 -45.63 -7.19
CA ARG A 82 -2.56 -46.82 -7.50
C ARG A 82 -3.20 -47.99 -6.79
N LYS A 83 -3.56 -49.01 -7.57
CA LYS A 83 -4.05 -50.29 -7.08
C LYS A 83 -2.85 -51.16 -6.68
N SER A 84 -2.77 -51.57 -5.42
CA SER A 84 -1.89 -52.65 -4.99
C SER A 84 -2.70 -53.94 -4.79
N ALA A 85 -2.03 -55.04 -4.42
CA ALA A 85 -2.72 -56.29 -4.11
C ALA A 85 -3.75 -56.17 -2.98
N THR A 86 -3.65 -55.15 -2.11
CA THR A 86 -4.50 -55.03 -0.91
C THR A 86 -4.99 -53.61 -0.59
N THR A 87 -4.59 -52.57 -1.33
CA THR A 87 -5.00 -51.18 -1.05
C THR A 87 -5.02 -50.30 -2.30
N TYR A 88 -5.71 -49.16 -2.21
CA TYR A 88 -5.56 -48.05 -3.15
C TYR A 88 -4.80 -46.91 -2.46
N THR A 89 -3.71 -46.46 -3.08
CA THR A 89 -2.99 -45.27 -2.62
C THR A 89 -3.31 -44.10 -3.55
N GLN A 90 -3.69 -42.95 -3.00
CA GLN A 90 -3.96 -41.74 -3.78
C GLN A 90 -2.74 -40.82 -3.75
N GLY A 91 -2.33 -40.33 -4.92
CA GLY A 91 -1.29 -39.32 -5.07
C GLY A 91 -1.79 -38.19 -5.96
N SER A 92 -1.49 -36.93 -5.59
CA SER A 92 -1.77 -35.81 -6.48
C SER A 92 -0.66 -35.72 -7.53
N LYS A 93 -1.05 -35.48 -8.79
CA LYS A 93 -0.12 -35.17 -9.87
C LYS A 93 -0.65 -33.97 -10.66
N PRO A 94 0.22 -33.04 -11.09
CA PRO A 94 -0.11 -32.05 -12.11
C PRO A 94 -0.54 -32.72 -13.41
N VAL A 95 -1.53 -32.12 -14.08
CA VAL A 95 -2.07 -32.60 -15.35
C VAL A 95 -2.25 -31.45 -16.31
N THR A 96 -1.82 -31.63 -17.56
CA THR A 96 -2.21 -30.76 -18.68
C THR A 96 -3.21 -31.48 -19.54
N VAL A 97 -4.30 -30.82 -19.90
CA VAL A 97 -5.25 -31.31 -20.90
C VAL A 97 -5.13 -30.44 -22.14
N MET A 98 -4.94 -31.04 -23.31
CA MET A 98 -4.85 -30.34 -24.60
C MET A 98 -5.74 -30.99 -25.64
N THR A 99 -6.19 -30.25 -26.65
CA THR A 99 -6.94 -30.86 -27.76
C THR A 99 -6.02 -31.52 -28.78
N ASP A 100 -6.50 -32.62 -29.38
CA ASP A 100 -5.90 -33.22 -30.59
C ASP A 100 -5.90 -32.20 -31.74
N TYR A 101 -7.01 -31.50 -31.98
CA TYR A 101 -7.17 -30.64 -33.15
C TYR A 101 -7.93 -29.37 -32.82
N TYR A 102 -7.41 -28.21 -33.24
CA TYR A 102 -8.12 -26.94 -33.13
C TYR A 102 -9.11 -26.80 -34.29
N PRO A 103 -10.40 -26.48 -34.05
CA PRO A 103 -11.39 -26.37 -35.10
C PRO A 103 -11.09 -25.20 -36.05
N ALA A 104 -11.58 -25.30 -37.29
CA ALA A 104 -11.48 -24.21 -38.26
C ALA A 104 -12.22 -22.97 -37.72
N GLY A 105 -11.46 -21.92 -37.37
CA GLY A 105 -11.98 -20.69 -36.75
C GLY A 105 -11.44 -20.40 -35.34
N ALA A 106 -10.80 -21.37 -34.68
CA ALA A 106 -10.02 -21.09 -33.48
C ALA A 106 -8.81 -20.20 -33.83
N PRO A 107 -8.31 -19.36 -32.90
CA PRO A 107 -7.09 -18.59 -33.11
C PRO A 107 -5.98 -19.52 -33.60
N ALA A 108 -5.18 -19.08 -34.58
CA ALA A 108 -4.11 -19.88 -35.18
C ALA A 108 -2.99 -20.14 -34.16
N LYS A 109 -3.23 -21.08 -33.24
CA LYS A 109 -2.30 -21.46 -32.18
C LYS A 109 -1.69 -22.82 -32.51
N ASN A 110 -0.38 -22.89 -32.38
CA ASN A 110 0.36 -24.12 -32.53
C ASN A 110 0.20 -24.96 -31.24
N ARG A 111 -0.20 -26.22 -31.38
CA ARG A 111 -0.39 -27.15 -30.25
C ARG A 111 0.87 -27.28 -29.38
N THR A 112 2.04 -27.28 -30.00
CA THR A 112 3.33 -27.35 -29.29
C THR A 112 3.53 -26.12 -28.41
N TYR A 113 3.15 -24.94 -28.90
CA TYR A 113 3.32 -23.68 -28.19
C TYR A 113 2.46 -23.65 -26.92
N THR A 114 1.17 -23.98 -27.07
CA THR A 114 0.25 -24.10 -25.95
C THR A 114 0.75 -25.15 -24.95
N LEU A 115 1.16 -26.34 -25.42
CA LEU A 115 1.63 -27.40 -24.51
C LEU A 115 2.85 -26.97 -23.69
N CYS A 116 3.83 -26.30 -24.30
CA CYS A 116 5.02 -25.82 -23.58
C CYS A 116 4.65 -24.82 -22.48
N HIS A 117 3.71 -23.91 -22.75
CA HIS A 117 3.20 -22.96 -21.76
C HIS A 117 2.45 -23.64 -20.61
N GLU A 118 1.52 -24.55 -20.92
CA GLU A 118 0.77 -25.28 -19.89
C GLU A 118 1.67 -26.19 -19.03
N LEU A 119 2.76 -26.72 -19.60
CA LEU A 119 3.75 -27.45 -18.82
C LEU A 119 4.48 -26.53 -17.83
N GLY A 120 4.68 -25.25 -18.17
CA GLY A 120 5.19 -24.24 -17.25
C GLY A 120 4.33 -24.09 -15.99
N HIS A 121 3.00 -24.10 -16.12
CA HIS A 121 2.10 -24.11 -14.97
C HIS A 121 2.22 -25.37 -14.11
N ASN A 122 2.41 -26.55 -14.71
CA ASN A 122 2.64 -27.78 -13.95
C ASN A 122 3.97 -27.75 -13.17
N LEU A 123 4.93 -26.94 -13.62
CA LEU A 123 6.18 -26.66 -12.90
C LEU A 123 6.02 -25.56 -11.83
N GLY A 124 4.83 -25.00 -11.64
CA GLY A 124 4.53 -23.98 -10.64
C GLY A 124 4.81 -22.54 -11.10
N LEU A 125 4.90 -22.30 -12.42
CA LEU A 125 5.02 -20.95 -12.96
C LEU A 125 3.63 -20.32 -13.14
N ALA A 126 3.53 -19.03 -12.80
CA ALA A 126 2.33 -18.23 -13.00
C ALA A 126 2.30 -17.63 -14.41
N ASP A 127 1.12 -17.28 -14.90
CA ASP A 127 0.98 -16.42 -16.07
C ASP A 127 1.65 -15.07 -15.83
N LEU A 128 2.30 -14.55 -16.87
CA LEU A 128 2.95 -13.24 -16.88
C LEU A 128 2.23 -12.22 -17.77
N TYR A 129 1.12 -12.61 -18.38
CA TYR A 129 0.19 -11.72 -19.08
C TYR A 129 -1.04 -11.43 -18.22
N ASP A 130 -1.71 -10.33 -18.53
CA ASP A 130 -3.02 -10.00 -17.96
C ASP A 130 -4.11 -10.53 -18.91
N ALA A 131 -4.82 -11.56 -18.47
CA ALA A 131 -5.88 -12.17 -19.26
C ALA A 131 -7.17 -11.35 -19.24
N ASP A 132 -7.42 -10.62 -18.14
CA ASP A 132 -8.72 -10.07 -17.78
C ASP A 132 -8.69 -8.54 -17.56
N ASP A 133 -7.61 -7.87 -17.96
CA ASP A 133 -7.34 -6.44 -17.70
C ASP A 133 -7.41 -6.08 -16.20
N ASP A 134 -6.95 -7.00 -15.36
CA ASP A 134 -6.95 -6.89 -13.91
C ASP A 134 -5.77 -6.06 -13.36
N PHE A 135 -4.74 -5.79 -14.17
CA PHE A 135 -3.59 -5.00 -13.79
C PHE A 135 -3.65 -3.56 -14.34
N PRO A 136 -3.07 -2.57 -13.62
CA PRO A 136 -2.96 -1.21 -14.12
C PRO A 136 -2.20 -1.11 -15.45
N ALA A 137 -2.47 -0.04 -16.21
CA ALA A 137 -1.88 0.18 -17.54
C ALA A 137 -0.34 0.17 -17.52
N GLU A 138 0.27 0.69 -16.46
CA GLU A 138 1.72 0.73 -16.27
C GLU A 138 2.35 -0.66 -16.03
N VAL A 139 1.62 -1.57 -15.37
CA VAL A 139 2.03 -2.97 -15.21
C VAL A 139 1.91 -3.68 -16.57
N ASN A 140 0.82 -3.40 -17.27
CA ASN A 140 0.52 -3.99 -18.57
C ASN A 140 1.48 -3.54 -19.68
N ALA A 141 2.00 -2.32 -19.62
CA ALA A 141 3.04 -1.83 -20.51
C ALA A 141 4.39 -2.57 -20.38
N ARG A 142 4.59 -3.31 -19.27
CA ARG A 142 5.84 -3.99 -18.92
C ARG A 142 5.76 -5.52 -19.02
N ARG A 143 4.73 -6.06 -19.67
CA ARG A 143 4.59 -7.52 -19.85
C ARG A 143 5.81 -8.07 -20.63
N PRO A 144 6.44 -9.19 -20.18
CA PRO A 144 7.58 -9.80 -20.86
C PRO A 144 7.34 -10.14 -22.34
N SER A 145 6.11 -10.48 -22.72
CA SER A 145 5.77 -10.83 -24.11
C SER A 145 6.76 -11.87 -24.66
N GLY A 146 7.29 -11.68 -25.87
CA GLY A 146 8.20 -12.59 -26.57
C GLY A 146 9.58 -12.81 -25.91
N VAL A 147 9.81 -12.39 -24.67
CA VAL A 147 10.98 -12.80 -23.89
C VAL A 147 10.66 -13.85 -22.81
N ASP A 148 9.40 -14.21 -22.56
CA ASP A 148 9.10 -15.29 -21.61
C ASP A 148 7.91 -16.14 -22.05
N LEU A 149 8.11 -17.46 -22.02
CA LEU A 149 7.10 -18.44 -22.40
C LEU A 149 5.80 -18.31 -21.59
N MET A 150 5.88 -17.87 -20.34
CA MET A 150 4.72 -17.66 -19.47
C MET A 150 4.01 -16.33 -19.73
N SER A 151 4.58 -15.45 -20.56
CA SER A 151 3.90 -14.24 -21.04
C SER A 151 3.29 -14.43 -22.43
N THR A 152 3.98 -15.15 -23.32
CA THR A 152 3.44 -15.55 -24.62
C THR A 152 4.01 -16.90 -25.04
N SER A 153 3.15 -17.75 -25.60
CA SER A 153 3.58 -19.03 -26.17
C SER A 153 3.98 -18.94 -27.65
N GLY A 154 3.65 -17.84 -28.32
CA GLY A 154 4.01 -17.60 -29.72
C GLY A 154 5.53 -17.63 -29.90
N ASP A 155 6.02 -18.35 -30.91
CA ASP A 155 7.43 -18.48 -31.28
C ASP A 155 8.37 -19.09 -30.22
N LEU A 156 7.80 -19.69 -29.16
CA LEU A 156 8.49 -20.46 -28.13
C LEU A 156 9.67 -19.72 -27.48
N PRO A 157 9.48 -18.52 -26.91
CA PRO A 157 10.57 -17.87 -26.22
C PRO A 157 11.10 -18.74 -25.08
N HIS A 158 12.39 -18.66 -24.78
CA HIS A 158 12.92 -19.32 -23.59
C HIS A 158 12.32 -18.69 -22.31
N PHE A 159 12.21 -19.47 -21.23
CA PHE A 159 11.93 -18.90 -19.91
C PHE A 159 13.01 -17.87 -19.56
N SER A 160 12.57 -16.72 -19.03
CA SER A 160 13.48 -15.72 -18.47
C SER A 160 14.38 -16.33 -17.41
N VAL A 161 15.57 -15.75 -17.23
CA VAL A 161 16.51 -16.13 -16.17
C VAL A 161 15.81 -16.19 -14.80
N ALA A 162 14.87 -15.29 -14.51
CA ALA A 162 14.10 -15.29 -13.27
C ALA A 162 13.30 -16.59 -13.08
N ASN A 163 12.58 -17.05 -14.12
CA ASN A 163 11.88 -18.34 -14.07
C ASN A 163 12.86 -19.52 -14.00
N ARG A 164 13.98 -19.48 -14.74
CA ARG A 164 14.99 -20.56 -14.71
C ARG A 164 15.67 -20.70 -13.34
N VAL A 165 15.91 -19.59 -12.64
CA VAL A 165 16.40 -19.59 -11.26
C VAL A 165 15.36 -20.15 -10.29
N ARG A 166 14.08 -19.76 -10.44
CA ARG A 166 12.98 -20.29 -9.60
C ARG A 166 12.80 -21.79 -9.76
N LEU A 167 12.97 -22.31 -10.97
CA LEU A 167 12.91 -23.74 -11.27
C LEU A 167 14.17 -24.51 -10.85
N GLY A 168 15.25 -23.82 -10.46
CA GLY A 168 16.55 -24.44 -10.20
C GLY A 168 17.23 -24.99 -11.44
N TRP A 169 16.79 -24.57 -12.64
CA TRP A 169 17.40 -24.97 -13.93
C TRP A 169 18.71 -24.23 -14.20
N LEU A 170 18.92 -23.12 -13.49
CA LEU A 170 20.14 -22.34 -13.51
C LEU A 170 20.71 -22.29 -12.09
N ASP A 171 21.96 -22.72 -11.93
CA ASP A 171 22.67 -22.60 -10.66
C ASP A 171 22.92 -21.12 -10.35
N ARG A 172 22.50 -20.64 -9.18
CA ARG A 172 22.70 -19.24 -8.77
C ARG A 172 24.17 -18.80 -8.80
N ASN A 173 25.11 -19.72 -8.64
CA ASN A 173 26.55 -19.42 -8.76
C ASN A 173 26.99 -19.09 -10.20
N TRP A 174 26.17 -19.37 -11.20
CA TRP A 174 26.42 -18.96 -12.59
C TRP A 174 25.97 -17.52 -12.86
N LEU A 175 25.29 -16.88 -11.91
CA LEU A 175 24.93 -15.47 -11.99
C LEU A 175 26.00 -14.61 -11.35
N ARG A 176 26.23 -13.43 -11.93
CA ARG A 176 26.98 -12.37 -11.25
C ARG A 176 26.01 -11.60 -10.35
N LYS A 177 26.13 -11.79 -9.03
CA LYS A 177 25.34 -11.05 -8.05
C LYS A 177 25.99 -9.70 -7.72
N PHE A 178 25.25 -8.61 -7.88
CA PHE A 178 25.62 -7.28 -7.37
C PHE A 178 24.74 -6.91 -6.19
N ASP A 179 25.23 -7.21 -4.99
CA ASP A 179 24.57 -6.85 -3.74
C ASP A 179 25.09 -5.50 -3.25
N PHE A 180 24.49 -4.42 -3.76
CA PHE A 180 24.96 -3.08 -3.44
C PHE A 180 24.77 -2.71 -1.98
N SER A 181 23.85 -3.38 -1.26
CA SER A 181 23.72 -3.25 0.19
C SER A 181 25.02 -3.60 0.92
N ALA A 182 25.74 -4.63 0.43
CA ALA A 182 27.00 -5.11 1.00
C ALA A 182 28.24 -4.47 0.37
N ASN A 183 28.20 -4.17 -0.93
CA ASN A 183 29.35 -3.62 -1.66
C ASN A 183 28.88 -2.65 -2.77
N PRO A 184 29.16 -1.34 -2.67
CA PRO A 184 28.70 -0.36 -3.64
C PRO A 184 29.47 -0.40 -4.98
N ASN A 185 30.48 -1.27 -5.12
CA ASN A 185 31.27 -1.31 -6.34
C ASN A 185 30.57 -2.08 -7.46
N GLY A 186 30.46 -1.40 -8.61
CA GLY A 186 30.14 -2.03 -9.89
C GLY A 186 31.31 -2.82 -10.48
N ASP A 187 31.06 -3.51 -11.60
CA ASP A 187 32.05 -4.33 -12.30
C ASP A 187 31.65 -4.56 -13.77
N SER A 188 32.61 -4.98 -14.60
CA SER A 188 32.37 -5.42 -15.97
C SER A 188 32.06 -6.92 -16.01
N VAL A 189 31.03 -7.31 -16.74
CA VAL A 189 30.56 -8.70 -16.82
C VAL A 189 30.44 -9.10 -18.28
N VAL A 190 30.89 -10.32 -18.59
CA VAL A 190 30.62 -10.95 -19.89
C VAL A 190 29.49 -11.95 -19.71
N LEU A 191 28.33 -11.64 -20.28
CA LEU A 191 27.16 -12.50 -20.32
C LEU A 191 27.31 -13.51 -21.46
N GLN A 192 26.92 -14.76 -21.24
CA GLN A 192 26.81 -15.78 -22.29
C GLN A 192 25.36 -15.91 -22.76
N ALA A 193 25.16 -16.13 -24.07
CA ALA A 193 23.86 -16.33 -24.67
C ALA A 193 23.18 -17.55 -24.04
N THR A 194 21.97 -17.34 -23.54
CA THR A 194 21.15 -18.35 -22.84
C THR A 194 21.06 -19.67 -23.59
N GLU A 195 20.94 -19.58 -24.91
CA GLU A 195 20.75 -20.65 -25.88
C GLU A 195 21.98 -21.57 -26.01
N THR A 196 23.14 -21.12 -25.54
CA THR A 196 24.43 -21.82 -25.64
C THR A 196 24.92 -22.39 -24.31
N ILE A 197 24.23 -22.08 -23.22
CA ILE A 197 24.58 -22.57 -21.88
C ILE A 197 24.20 -24.05 -21.78
N THR A 198 25.17 -24.89 -21.42
CA THR A 198 24.96 -26.33 -21.26
C THR A 198 24.78 -26.69 -19.78
N GLY A 199 24.50 -27.96 -19.47
CA GLY A 199 24.46 -28.44 -18.08
C GLY A 199 25.78 -28.29 -17.30
N ALA A 200 26.89 -27.95 -17.97
CA ALA A 200 28.16 -27.64 -17.33
C ALA A 200 28.29 -26.18 -16.87
N GLY A 201 27.32 -25.32 -17.20
CA GLY A 201 27.33 -23.89 -16.89
C GLY A 201 27.96 -23.01 -17.96
N PRO A 202 28.07 -21.68 -17.70
CA PRO A 202 28.70 -20.75 -18.61
C PRO A 202 30.22 -20.99 -18.71
N SER A 203 30.78 -20.72 -19.88
CA SER A 203 32.17 -21.03 -20.23
C SER A 203 33.09 -19.82 -20.07
N GLY A 204 34.40 -20.06 -19.89
CA GLY A 204 35.42 -19.00 -19.99
C GLY A 204 35.28 -17.84 -18.99
N GLY A 205 34.73 -18.09 -17.79
CA GLY A 205 34.51 -17.06 -16.77
C GLY A 205 33.33 -16.12 -17.06
N ARG A 206 32.49 -16.45 -18.05
CA ARG A 206 31.25 -15.74 -18.35
C ARG A 206 30.19 -16.02 -17.27
N ALA A 207 29.20 -15.14 -17.20
CA ALA A 207 28.01 -15.33 -16.38
C ALA A 207 26.82 -15.72 -17.25
N ALA A 208 25.91 -16.52 -16.70
CA ALA A 208 24.62 -16.85 -17.32
C ALA A 208 23.62 -15.68 -17.26
N GLY A 209 23.86 -14.73 -16.35
CA GLY A 209 23.05 -13.55 -16.10
C GLY A 209 23.61 -12.73 -14.95
N ILE A 210 22.96 -11.61 -14.68
CA ILE A 210 23.21 -10.75 -13.52
C ILE A 210 21.99 -10.77 -12.61
N GLU A 211 22.21 -10.79 -11.30
CA GLU A 211 21.16 -10.58 -10.27
C GLU A 211 21.54 -9.35 -9.45
N VAL A 212 20.63 -8.37 -9.37
CA VAL A 212 20.76 -7.18 -8.53
C VAL A 212 19.62 -7.20 -7.52
N PRO A 213 19.85 -7.60 -6.26
CA PRO A 213 18.83 -7.51 -5.22
C PRO A 213 18.52 -6.05 -4.93
N ILE A 214 17.23 -5.70 -4.96
CA ILE A 214 16.73 -4.35 -4.71
C ILE A 214 16.17 -4.27 -3.29
N MET A 215 15.26 -5.19 -2.94
CA MET A 215 14.74 -5.32 -1.57
C MET A 215 14.46 -6.80 -1.26
N ASP A 216 14.04 -7.08 -0.02
CA ASP A 216 13.56 -8.40 0.36
C ASP A 216 12.46 -8.86 -0.62
N ASP A 217 12.69 -10.01 -1.26
CA ASP A 217 11.83 -10.61 -2.30
C ASP A 217 11.71 -9.84 -3.63
N TRP A 218 12.55 -8.84 -3.94
CA TRP A 218 12.63 -8.16 -5.24
C TRP A 218 14.06 -8.03 -5.77
N SER A 219 14.30 -8.57 -6.97
CA SER A 219 15.59 -8.43 -7.68
C SER A 219 15.40 -8.04 -9.14
N TYR A 220 16.37 -7.31 -9.71
CA TYR A 220 16.53 -7.19 -11.15
C TYR A 220 17.41 -8.30 -11.68
N PHE A 221 17.08 -8.75 -12.88
CA PHE A 221 17.80 -9.76 -13.61
C PHE A 221 18.13 -9.27 -15.01
N PHE A 222 19.36 -9.56 -15.45
CA PHE A 222 19.77 -9.29 -16.83
C PHE A 222 20.36 -10.54 -17.45
N GLU A 223 20.00 -10.82 -18.69
CA GLU A 223 20.46 -11.98 -19.46
C GLU A 223 20.75 -11.60 -20.91
N TYR A 224 21.67 -12.32 -21.57
CA TYR A 224 21.91 -12.17 -23.00
C TYR A 224 21.19 -13.27 -23.78
N ARG A 225 20.55 -12.88 -24.88
CA ARG A 225 19.84 -13.76 -25.81
C ARG A 225 20.37 -13.56 -27.22
N ASN A 226 20.51 -14.66 -27.95
CA ASN A 226 21.00 -14.68 -29.33
C ASN A 226 20.37 -15.85 -30.09
N GLU A 227 19.76 -15.59 -31.24
CA GLU A 227 19.15 -16.64 -32.06
C GLU A 227 20.17 -17.72 -32.44
N GLN A 228 19.89 -18.97 -32.11
CA GLN A 228 20.75 -20.12 -32.43
C GLN A 228 20.06 -21.08 -33.40
N PRO A 229 20.59 -21.33 -34.61
CA PRO A 229 19.94 -22.18 -35.62
C PRO A 229 19.61 -23.62 -35.17
N THR A 230 20.26 -24.11 -34.12
CA THR A 230 20.03 -25.46 -33.57
C THR A 230 19.03 -25.50 -32.43
N GLN A 231 18.51 -24.36 -31.98
CA GLN A 231 17.51 -24.27 -30.91
C GLN A 231 16.09 -24.17 -31.48
N ILE A 232 15.12 -24.58 -30.67
CA ILE A 232 13.69 -24.45 -31.01
C ILE A 232 13.13 -23.13 -30.49
N GLY A 233 13.62 -22.66 -29.34
CA GLY A 233 13.21 -21.39 -28.74
C GLY A 233 14.07 -20.21 -29.15
N ASP A 234 13.55 -19.00 -28.90
CA ASP A 234 14.19 -17.72 -29.25
C ASP A 234 14.67 -17.68 -30.71
N GLN A 235 13.90 -18.24 -31.65
CA GLN A 235 14.23 -18.25 -33.10
C GLN A 235 13.61 -17.09 -33.89
N ARG A 236 12.86 -16.21 -33.21
CA ARG A 236 12.21 -15.03 -33.79
C ARG A 236 12.30 -13.84 -32.86
N LEU A 237 13.50 -13.60 -32.33
CA LEU A 237 13.80 -12.43 -31.52
C LEU A 237 13.57 -11.13 -32.29
N GLU A 238 13.64 -11.17 -33.63
CA GLU A 238 13.25 -10.05 -34.50
C GLU A 238 11.79 -9.59 -34.33
N GLY A 239 10.91 -10.46 -33.81
CA GLY A 239 9.53 -10.12 -33.46
C GLY A 239 9.40 -9.39 -32.12
N VAL A 240 10.43 -9.45 -31.26
CA VAL A 240 10.51 -8.73 -29.99
C VAL A 240 11.09 -7.34 -30.21
N VAL A 241 12.25 -7.26 -30.88
CA VAL A 241 12.86 -6.01 -31.33
C VAL A 241 13.09 -6.08 -32.82
N THR A 242 12.38 -5.22 -33.56
CA THR A 242 12.36 -5.28 -35.03
C THR A 242 13.77 -5.25 -35.64
N GLY A 243 14.09 -6.32 -36.38
CA GLY A 243 15.35 -6.46 -37.12
C GLY A 243 16.57 -6.82 -36.26
N ARG A 244 16.36 -7.27 -35.02
CA ARG A 244 17.45 -7.67 -34.11
C ARG A 244 17.30 -9.12 -33.69
N THR A 245 18.41 -9.86 -33.76
CA THR A 245 18.48 -11.28 -33.38
C THR A 245 19.27 -11.51 -32.10
N GLN A 246 19.71 -10.43 -31.45
CA GLN A 246 20.55 -10.44 -30.26
C GLN A 246 20.15 -9.28 -29.35
N MET A 247 20.08 -9.53 -28.04
CA MET A 247 19.74 -8.49 -27.08
C MET A 247 20.16 -8.87 -25.65
N VAL A 248 20.41 -7.85 -24.83
CA VAL A 248 20.41 -7.99 -23.37
C VAL A 248 19.00 -7.65 -22.87
N VAL A 249 18.39 -8.57 -22.13
CA VAL A 249 17.03 -8.44 -21.59
C VAL A 249 17.11 -8.17 -20.09
N GLY A 250 16.43 -7.11 -19.65
CA GLY A 250 16.23 -6.78 -18.25
C GLY A 250 14.81 -7.12 -17.77
N THR A 251 14.71 -7.98 -16.76
CA THR A 251 13.45 -8.28 -16.06
C THR A 251 13.57 -8.02 -14.57
N ASP A 252 12.45 -7.81 -13.89
CA ASP A 252 12.40 -7.93 -12.45
C ASP A 252 11.76 -9.26 -12.01
N LEU A 253 12.07 -9.66 -10.79
CA LEU A 253 11.39 -10.75 -10.09
C LEU A 253 10.95 -10.22 -8.74
N ARG A 254 9.64 -10.27 -8.48
CA ARG A 254 9.05 -9.95 -7.18
C ARG A 254 8.21 -11.13 -6.69
N VAL A 255 8.67 -11.81 -5.64
CA VAL A 255 8.07 -13.08 -5.18
C VAL A 255 6.78 -12.85 -4.40
N ARG A 256 6.68 -11.73 -3.67
CA ARG A 256 5.46 -11.29 -2.97
C ARG A 256 4.85 -10.09 -3.68
N GLY A 257 3.53 -10.09 -3.84
CA GLY A 257 2.80 -8.94 -4.39
C GLY A 257 3.12 -7.65 -3.64
N GLY A 258 3.13 -6.53 -4.35
CA GLY A 258 3.18 -5.20 -3.74
C GLY A 258 1.78 -4.65 -3.44
N GLU A 259 1.70 -3.37 -3.10
CA GLU A 259 0.43 -2.64 -2.99
C GLU A 259 -0.42 -2.72 -4.27
N VAL A 260 0.26 -2.84 -5.41
CA VAL A 260 -0.34 -3.04 -6.73
C VAL A 260 -0.30 -4.52 -7.11
N ALA A 261 -1.45 -5.07 -7.50
CA ALA A 261 -1.53 -6.42 -8.08
C ALA A 261 -0.72 -6.48 -9.39
N ARG A 262 0.18 -7.44 -9.51
CA ARG A 262 1.06 -7.63 -10.67
C ARG A 262 1.53 -9.08 -10.79
N PRO A 263 1.97 -9.54 -11.98
CA PRO A 263 2.64 -10.82 -12.11
C PRO A 263 4.03 -10.77 -11.45
N PRO A 264 4.60 -11.94 -11.10
CA PRO A 264 5.87 -12.02 -10.38
C PRO A 264 7.07 -11.54 -11.20
N ILE A 265 6.97 -11.54 -12.54
CA ILE A 265 8.06 -11.11 -13.43
C ILE A 265 7.49 -10.10 -14.42
N LEU A 266 8.15 -8.95 -14.55
CA LEU A 266 7.90 -7.95 -15.58
C LEU A 266 9.22 -7.60 -16.29
N LEU A 267 9.13 -7.00 -17.47
CA LEU A 267 10.26 -6.23 -17.99
C LEU A 267 10.57 -5.07 -17.04
N LEU A 268 11.83 -4.67 -16.99
CA LEU A 268 12.20 -3.43 -16.33
C LEU A 268 11.53 -2.22 -17.01
N GLY A 269 11.46 -1.10 -16.30
CA GLY A 269 10.86 0.12 -16.82
C GLY A 269 11.64 0.69 -18.01
N LYS A 270 11.05 1.67 -18.70
CA LYS A 270 11.85 2.55 -19.55
C LYS A 270 12.46 3.65 -18.68
N ASP A 271 13.73 3.92 -18.88
CA ASP A 271 14.45 5.05 -18.30
C ASP A 271 14.24 6.34 -19.11
N LEU A 272 14.84 7.44 -18.64
CA LEU A 272 14.57 8.80 -19.10
C LEU A 272 14.89 9.02 -20.60
N ASP A 273 15.90 8.33 -21.12
CA ASP A 273 16.31 8.35 -22.53
C ASP A 273 15.57 7.29 -23.39
N ASN A 274 14.68 6.49 -22.78
CA ASN A 274 13.85 5.47 -23.40
C ASN A 274 14.60 4.24 -23.97
N ASP A 275 15.84 3.96 -23.55
CA ASP A 275 16.56 2.74 -23.94
C ASP A 275 15.85 1.48 -23.37
N GLY A 276 15.43 1.54 -22.11
CA GLY A 276 14.53 0.57 -21.49
C GLY A 276 15.06 -0.86 -21.32
N PRO A 277 14.19 -1.87 -21.21
CA PRO A 277 14.57 -3.21 -20.76
C PRO A 277 15.19 -4.11 -21.84
N LEU A 278 15.25 -3.67 -23.11
CA LEU A 278 15.69 -4.48 -24.25
C LEU A 278 16.83 -3.76 -24.98
N LEU A 279 18.07 -4.09 -24.62
CA LEU A 279 19.27 -3.39 -25.07
C LEU A 279 19.92 -4.16 -26.23
N VAL A 280 20.00 -3.54 -27.41
CA VAL A 280 20.43 -4.18 -28.67
C VAL A 280 21.65 -3.53 -29.32
N ASP A 281 22.00 -2.32 -28.90
CA ASP A 281 23.12 -1.55 -29.44
C ASP A 281 24.15 -1.21 -28.36
N ASN A 282 25.40 -1.03 -28.78
CA ASN A 282 26.48 -0.60 -27.89
C ASN A 282 26.21 0.81 -27.37
N GLY A 283 26.48 1.04 -26.09
CA GLY A 283 26.22 2.30 -25.39
C GLY A 283 24.80 2.42 -24.85
N GLN A 284 23.86 1.56 -25.27
CA GLN A 284 22.54 1.53 -24.64
C GLN A 284 22.66 1.08 -23.19
N ASN A 285 21.77 1.60 -22.36
CA ASN A 285 21.80 1.34 -20.94
C ASN A 285 20.40 1.16 -20.35
N TYR A 286 20.34 0.56 -19.18
CA TYR A 286 19.19 0.66 -18.30
C TYR A 286 19.63 1.42 -17.05
N ARG A 287 18.98 2.55 -16.79
CA ARG A 287 19.16 3.34 -15.57
C ARG A 287 18.00 3.16 -14.62
N ASP A 288 18.34 3.05 -13.34
CA ASP A 288 17.37 3.14 -12.27
C ASP A 288 17.95 3.90 -11.09
N SER A 289 17.06 4.34 -10.23
CA SER A 289 17.42 4.97 -8.97
C SER A 289 17.14 4.01 -7.84
N ASP A 290 18.17 3.62 -7.10
CA ASP A 290 17.96 2.88 -5.86
C ASP A 290 17.45 3.83 -4.78
N VAL A 291 16.17 3.65 -4.47
CA VAL A 291 15.37 4.42 -3.52
C VAL A 291 15.02 3.62 -2.27
N THR A 292 15.52 2.39 -2.17
CA THR A 292 15.11 1.46 -1.11
C THR A 292 15.58 1.90 0.27
N ASN A 293 16.66 2.67 0.32
CA ASN A 293 17.16 3.31 1.54
C ASN A 293 17.36 4.82 1.32
N PRO A 294 16.56 5.68 1.98
CA PRO A 294 16.71 7.14 1.90
C PRO A 294 18.08 7.65 2.36
N GLU A 295 18.81 6.90 3.18
CA GLU A 295 20.17 7.25 3.63
C GLU A 295 21.26 6.85 2.61
N ARG A 296 20.90 6.05 1.58
CA ARG A 296 21.84 5.54 0.58
C ARG A 296 21.24 5.57 -0.83
N MET A 297 20.79 6.73 -1.26
CA MET A 297 20.27 6.88 -2.63
C MET A 297 21.40 6.84 -3.66
N HIS A 298 21.28 5.95 -4.63
CA HIS A 298 22.29 5.75 -5.68
C HIS A 298 21.63 5.59 -7.04
N ASP A 299 22.36 5.98 -8.08
CA ASP A 299 22.00 5.73 -9.47
C ASP A 299 22.64 4.40 -9.88
N PHE A 300 21.77 3.46 -10.23
CA PHE A 300 22.15 2.21 -10.87
C PHE A 300 22.16 2.42 -12.39
N ALA A 301 23.20 1.92 -13.06
CA ALA A 301 23.14 1.75 -14.50
C ALA A 301 23.81 0.46 -14.93
N LEU A 302 23.14 -0.28 -15.82
CA LEU A 302 23.75 -1.34 -16.62
C LEU A 302 23.92 -0.82 -18.03
N THR A 303 25.16 -0.74 -18.52
CA THR A 303 25.48 -0.26 -19.87
C THR A 303 26.01 -1.40 -20.72
N VAL A 304 25.46 -1.58 -21.92
CA VAL A 304 26.00 -2.52 -22.91
C VAL A 304 27.25 -1.91 -23.51
N GLN A 305 28.42 -2.42 -23.13
CA GLN A 305 29.68 -1.98 -23.73
C GLN A 305 29.81 -2.52 -25.14
N GLN A 306 29.53 -3.81 -25.31
CA GLN A 306 29.69 -4.48 -26.60
C GLN A 306 28.82 -5.73 -26.70
N ILE A 307 27.92 -5.77 -27.69
CA ILE A 307 27.24 -7.00 -28.13
C ILE A 307 28.20 -7.84 -28.99
N ALA A 308 28.02 -9.17 -28.97
CA ALA A 308 28.84 -10.13 -29.70
C ALA A 308 30.34 -10.04 -29.33
N ALA A 309 30.64 -9.92 -28.03
CA ALA A 309 32.01 -9.82 -27.50
C ALA A 309 32.21 -10.70 -26.26
N PRO A 310 33.28 -11.53 -26.22
CA PRO A 310 34.34 -11.67 -27.22
C PRO A 310 33.95 -12.45 -28.49
N ASP A 311 32.75 -13.02 -28.55
CA ASP A 311 32.21 -13.76 -29.68
C ASP A 311 30.69 -13.53 -29.81
N ALA A 312 30.08 -14.05 -30.88
CA ALA A 312 28.66 -13.87 -31.18
C ALA A 312 27.72 -14.27 -30.03
N ASP A 313 28.15 -15.22 -29.19
CA ASP A 313 27.36 -15.78 -28.10
C ASP A 313 27.66 -15.11 -26.76
N SER A 314 28.19 -13.90 -26.80
CA SER A 314 28.54 -13.13 -25.62
C SER A 314 28.19 -11.65 -25.73
N ALA A 315 27.88 -11.03 -24.60
CA ALA A 315 27.76 -9.57 -24.50
C ALA A 315 28.55 -9.07 -23.29
N ARG A 316 29.33 -8.00 -23.47
CA ARG A 316 29.99 -7.30 -22.36
C ARG A 316 29.11 -6.15 -21.89
N VAL A 317 28.85 -6.14 -20.59
CA VAL A 317 28.09 -5.09 -19.91
C VAL A 317 28.90 -4.55 -18.74
N ASP A 318 28.72 -3.26 -18.45
CA ASP A 318 29.27 -2.65 -17.24
C ASP A 318 28.12 -2.28 -16.31
N VAL A 319 28.29 -2.64 -15.05
CA VAL A 319 27.36 -2.26 -13.99
C VAL A 319 27.99 -1.15 -13.17
N THR A 320 27.23 -0.08 -12.94
CA THR A 320 27.64 1.06 -12.11
C THR A 320 26.58 1.36 -11.06
N TYR A 321 27.05 1.82 -9.91
CA TYR A 321 26.20 2.18 -8.77
C TYR A 321 26.87 3.35 -8.05
N VAL A 322 26.36 4.57 -8.27
CA VAL A 322 27.00 5.82 -7.83
C VAL A 322 26.06 6.63 -6.95
N ALA A 323 26.59 7.35 -5.95
CA ALA A 323 25.74 8.15 -5.07
C ALA A 323 24.97 9.20 -5.87
N ALA A 324 23.65 9.25 -5.68
CA ALA A 324 22.77 10.16 -6.41
C ALA A 324 23.04 11.63 -6.00
N HIS A 325 23.25 12.50 -6.98
CA HIS A 325 23.49 13.94 -6.74
C HIS A 325 22.25 14.79 -7.05
N ARG A 326 21.23 14.69 -6.21
CA ARG A 326 19.94 15.37 -6.37
C ARG A 326 19.24 15.59 -5.03
N PRO A 327 18.23 16.47 -4.95
CA PRO A 327 17.41 16.61 -3.76
C PRO A 327 16.54 15.38 -3.51
N GLN A 328 16.19 15.15 -2.25
CA GLN A 328 15.22 14.15 -1.86
C GLN A 328 14.38 14.72 -0.73
N LEU A 329 13.22 15.25 -1.05
CA LEU A 329 12.29 15.76 -0.07
C LEU A 329 11.55 14.62 0.61
N GLN A 330 11.11 14.88 1.82
CA GLN A 330 10.37 13.92 2.61
C GLN A 330 9.55 14.65 3.68
N VAL A 331 8.30 14.21 3.85
CA VAL A 331 7.61 14.31 5.14
C VAL A 331 7.48 12.89 5.65
N ARG A 332 8.01 12.57 6.82
CA ARG A 332 8.04 11.18 7.29
C ARG A 332 6.60 10.68 7.48
N PRO A 333 6.24 9.53 6.89
CA PRO A 333 4.92 8.95 7.10
C PRO A 333 4.75 8.53 8.57
N ALA A 334 3.51 8.24 8.95
CA ALA A 334 3.25 7.68 10.26
C ALA A 334 3.97 6.32 10.43
N PRO A 335 4.43 5.94 11.64
CA PRO A 335 5.17 4.70 11.86
C PRO A 335 4.39 3.40 11.56
N GLY A 336 3.06 3.48 11.40
CA GLY A 336 2.18 2.32 11.22
C GLY A 336 1.88 1.59 12.53
N ASN A 337 1.36 0.37 12.44
CA ASN A 337 0.99 -0.47 13.59
C ASN A 337 0.01 0.21 14.58
N GLY A 338 -1.02 0.87 14.05
CA GLY A 338 -2.01 1.60 14.84
C GLY A 338 -1.60 3.03 15.21
N ASN A 339 -0.37 3.46 14.91
CA ASN A 339 0.04 4.85 15.00
C ASN A 339 -0.07 5.51 13.61
N PHE A 340 -1.08 6.37 13.45
CA PHE A 340 -1.36 7.13 12.22
C PHE A 340 -0.97 8.61 12.33
N LYS A 341 0.02 8.92 13.19
CA LYS A 341 0.54 10.27 13.39
C LYS A 341 1.97 10.37 12.85
N SER A 342 2.13 11.16 11.79
CA SER A 342 3.45 11.55 11.30
C SER A 342 4.21 12.33 12.37
N PRO A 343 5.52 12.06 12.57
CA PRO A 343 6.36 12.84 13.47
C PRO A 343 6.68 14.24 12.91
N ASP A 344 6.35 14.51 11.64
CA ASP A 344 6.65 15.77 10.97
C ASP A 344 5.43 16.68 10.83
N ILE A 345 4.24 16.21 11.20
CA ILE A 345 3.00 17.00 11.21
C ILE A 345 2.52 17.08 12.66
N GLU A 346 2.76 18.22 13.28
CA GLU A 346 2.37 18.55 14.64
C GLU A 346 1.19 19.52 14.64
N LEU A 347 0.35 19.44 15.67
CA LEU A 347 -0.74 20.38 15.86
C LEU A 347 -0.47 21.23 17.10
N ILE A 348 -0.63 22.53 16.93
CA ILE A 348 -0.59 23.53 17.99
C ILE A 348 -2.00 24.08 18.13
N GLY A 349 -2.70 23.67 19.18
CA GLY A 349 -4.03 24.17 19.51
C GLY A 349 -3.99 25.62 20.04
N PRO A 350 -5.15 26.23 20.31
CA PRO A 350 -5.24 27.64 20.75
C PRO A 350 -4.54 27.92 22.10
N PHE A 351 -4.21 26.89 22.87
CA PHE A 351 -3.53 27.01 24.16
C PHE A 351 -2.04 26.64 24.10
N GLY A 352 -1.49 26.51 22.89
CA GLY A 352 -0.11 26.08 22.66
C GLY A 352 0.14 24.60 22.98
N ALA A 353 1.41 24.24 23.18
CA ALA A 353 1.83 22.86 23.42
C ALA A 353 1.36 22.29 24.79
N ALA A 354 0.94 23.14 25.72
CA ALA A 354 0.53 22.72 27.07
C ALA A 354 -0.85 22.03 27.10
N VAL A 355 -1.73 22.32 26.14
CA VAL A 355 -3.04 21.65 25.99
C VAL A 355 -3.16 21.12 24.56
N PRO A 356 -2.66 19.90 24.30
CA PRO A 356 -2.66 19.32 22.95
C PRO A 356 -4.08 19.00 22.48
N GLY A 357 -4.29 19.04 21.16
CA GLY A 357 -5.54 18.66 20.49
C GLY A 357 -6.14 19.78 19.65
N ALA A 358 -6.88 19.39 18.61
CA ALA A 358 -7.59 20.32 17.74
C ALA A 358 -8.82 20.86 18.47
N ARG A 359 -9.26 22.06 18.10
CA ARG A 359 -10.50 22.64 18.63
C ARG A 359 -11.38 23.14 17.50
N LYS A 360 -12.60 22.61 17.46
CA LYS A 360 -13.68 23.08 16.59
C LYS A 360 -14.06 24.50 16.98
N GLY A 361 -14.25 25.37 15.98
CA GLY A 361 -14.64 26.76 16.16
C GLY A 361 -13.58 27.65 16.79
N MET A 362 -12.33 27.18 16.91
CA MET A 362 -11.21 27.93 17.46
C MET A 362 -10.00 27.88 16.51
N PRO A 363 -9.06 28.84 16.62
CA PRO A 363 -7.85 28.86 15.82
C PRO A 363 -6.91 27.71 16.19
N ASN A 364 -6.43 26.96 15.19
CA ASN A 364 -5.38 25.96 15.34
C ASN A 364 -4.25 26.24 14.35
N VAL A 365 -3.06 25.70 14.59
CA VAL A 365 -1.91 25.79 13.68
C VAL A 365 -1.32 24.40 13.46
N ILE A 366 -1.16 24.01 12.19
CA ILE A 366 -0.45 22.80 11.80
C ILE A 366 1.01 23.17 11.55
N LYS A 367 1.93 22.61 12.34
CA LYS A 367 3.36 22.75 12.14
C LYS A 367 3.87 21.57 11.32
N ILE A 368 4.53 21.85 10.21
CA ILE A 368 4.97 20.88 9.22
C ILE A 368 6.48 20.95 9.13
N THR A 369 7.16 19.81 9.14
CA THR A 369 8.62 19.71 8.94
C THR A 369 8.92 18.93 7.66
N VAL A 370 9.55 19.60 6.70
CA VAL A 370 10.02 18.99 5.46
C VAL A 370 11.51 18.73 5.57
N HIS A 371 11.92 17.50 5.25
CA HIS A 371 13.32 17.07 5.22
C HIS A 371 13.81 17.07 3.79
N ASN A 372 15.11 17.30 3.60
CA ASN A 372 15.80 17.01 2.36
C ASN A 372 16.95 16.04 2.67
N ARG A 373 16.79 14.76 2.33
CA ARG A 373 17.81 13.71 2.48
C ARG A 373 18.85 13.74 1.35
N GLY A 374 18.57 14.49 0.29
CA GLY A 374 19.42 14.61 -0.87
C GLY A 374 20.70 15.41 -0.59
N SER A 375 21.64 15.28 -1.51
CA SER A 375 22.93 15.99 -1.47
C SER A 375 22.88 17.37 -2.13
N LEU A 376 21.78 17.71 -2.81
CA LEU A 376 21.50 19.04 -3.36
C LEU A 376 20.36 19.72 -2.59
N ALA A 377 20.42 21.05 -2.50
CA ALA A 377 19.33 21.85 -1.95
C ALA A 377 18.15 21.90 -2.93
N ALA A 378 16.92 21.95 -2.41
CA ALA A 378 15.72 22.15 -3.21
C ALA A 378 15.21 23.57 -2.99
N ALA A 379 15.24 24.41 -4.03
CA ALA A 379 14.63 25.74 -4.02
C ALA A 379 13.15 25.68 -4.43
N ASP A 380 12.35 26.71 -4.17
CA ASP A 380 10.97 26.82 -4.67
C ASP A 380 10.07 25.59 -4.41
N VAL A 381 10.30 24.91 -3.28
CA VAL A 381 9.49 23.77 -2.85
C VAL A 381 8.09 24.24 -2.51
N GLN A 382 7.08 23.56 -3.06
CA GLN A 382 5.67 23.78 -2.78
C GLN A 382 5.10 22.60 -2.00
N ILE A 383 4.30 22.89 -0.97
CA ILE A 383 3.50 21.88 -0.28
C ILE A 383 2.02 22.25 -0.33
N HIS A 384 1.19 21.22 -0.25
CA HIS A 384 -0.25 21.29 -0.15
C HIS A 384 -0.70 20.67 1.16
N VAL A 385 -1.53 21.40 1.90
CA VAL A 385 -2.04 20.94 3.20
C VAL A 385 -3.55 20.76 3.09
N LYS A 386 -4.02 19.58 3.47
CA LYS A 386 -5.41 19.18 3.31
C LYS A 386 -5.91 18.51 4.57
N TRP A 387 -7.20 18.52 4.80
CA TRP A 387 -7.81 17.82 5.94
C TRP A 387 -9.14 17.15 5.59
N LEU A 388 -9.46 16.05 6.27
CA LEU A 388 -10.78 15.39 6.17
C LEU A 388 -11.29 15.01 7.56
N PRO A 389 -12.62 15.00 7.79
CA PRO A 389 -13.19 14.39 8.99
C PRO A 389 -13.05 12.86 8.92
N PHE A 390 -12.99 12.19 10.07
CA PHE A 390 -12.75 10.75 10.25
C PHE A 390 -13.31 9.84 9.13
N THR A 391 -12.45 9.13 8.40
CA THR A 391 -12.82 8.12 7.39
C THR A 391 -11.95 6.85 7.46
N VAL A 392 -12.52 5.68 7.11
CA VAL A 392 -11.85 4.37 6.93
C VAL A 392 -11.68 4.02 5.44
N ALA A 393 -11.89 5.01 4.57
CA ALA A 393 -11.64 4.98 3.14
C ALA A 393 -11.23 6.38 2.65
N PRO A 394 -10.63 6.51 1.45
CA PRO A 394 -10.36 7.82 0.86
C PRO A 394 -11.64 8.67 0.75
N GLY A 395 -11.63 9.86 1.37
CA GLY A 395 -12.73 10.83 1.35
C GLY A 395 -12.40 12.06 0.48
N THR A 396 -13.35 13.00 0.39
CA THR A 396 -13.07 14.32 -0.21
C THR A 396 -12.28 15.17 0.79
N TRP A 397 -11.06 15.53 0.41
CA TRP A 397 -10.19 16.38 1.21
C TRP A 397 -10.59 17.85 1.09
N ASN A 398 -10.48 18.59 2.20
CA ASN A 398 -10.64 20.04 2.26
C ASN A 398 -9.26 20.68 2.21
N ASP A 399 -9.02 21.54 1.21
CA ASP A 399 -7.74 22.23 1.07
C ASP A 399 -7.60 23.36 2.10
N LEU A 400 -6.38 23.54 2.61
CA LEU A 400 -5.95 24.74 3.31
C LEU A 400 -5.14 25.64 2.37
N PRO A 401 -4.99 26.93 2.68
CA PRO A 401 -4.13 27.80 1.90
C PRO A 401 -2.70 27.26 1.87
N ASP A 402 -2.17 27.12 0.67
CA ASP A 402 -0.80 26.71 0.46
C ASP A 402 0.17 27.77 1.01
N PRO A 403 1.20 27.38 1.79
CA PRO A 403 2.25 28.31 2.16
C PRO A 403 3.04 28.76 0.92
N SER A 404 3.66 29.93 1.01
CA SER A 404 4.54 30.41 -0.05
C SER A 404 5.70 29.43 -0.32
N PRO A 405 6.18 29.31 -1.57
CA PRO A 405 7.33 28.46 -1.88
C PRO A 405 8.55 28.78 -1.02
N PHE A 406 9.31 27.75 -0.68
CA PHE A 406 10.43 27.85 0.26
C PHE A 406 11.60 26.97 -0.18
N THR A 407 12.75 27.13 0.48
CA THR A 407 13.96 26.34 0.19
C THR A 407 14.23 25.35 1.30
N VAL A 408 14.54 24.10 0.95
CA VAL A 408 15.03 23.07 1.90
C VAL A 408 16.50 22.80 1.62
N PRO A 409 17.42 23.14 2.55
CA PRO A 409 18.86 22.94 2.37
C PRO A 409 19.24 21.48 2.10
N ALA A 410 20.35 21.24 1.40
CA ALA A 410 20.91 19.90 1.20
C ALA A 410 21.13 19.22 2.56
N SER A 411 20.69 17.96 2.70
CA SER A 411 20.78 17.21 3.96
C SER A 411 20.19 17.95 5.18
N GLY A 412 19.22 18.84 4.94
CA GLY A 412 18.66 19.77 5.92
C GLY A 412 17.15 19.60 6.12
N VAL A 413 16.56 20.50 6.91
CA VAL A 413 15.13 20.54 7.19
C VAL A 413 14.60 21.96 7.13
N THR A 414 13.30 22.12 6.90
CA THR A 414 12.59 23.41 7.01
C THR A 414 11.23 23.19 7.64
N SER A 415 10.87 24.02 8.63
CA SER A 415 9.59 23.94 9.31
C SER A 415 8.69 25.13 8.96
N LEU A 416 7.41 24.86 8.78
CA LEU A 416 6.38 25.82 8.39
C LEU A 416 5.19 25.71 9.33
N ALA A 417 4.41 26.78 9.43
CA ALA A 417 3.18 26.85 10.22
C ALA A 417 2.01 27.25 9.30
N VAL A 418 0.98 26.41 9.26
CA VAL A 418 -0.22 26.62 8.44
C VAL A 418 -1.44 26.76 9.35
N PRO A 419 -2.17 27.91 9.29
CA PRO A 419 -3.39 28.08 10.06
C PRO A 419 -4.47 27.06 9.67
N TRP A 420 -5.18 26.54 10.67
CA TRP A 420 -6.26 25.58 10.50
C TRP A 420 -7.46 25.94 11.38
N ASN A 421 -8.49 26.50 10.73
CA ASN A 421 -9.73 26.90 11.39
C ASN A 421 -10.80 25.81 11.17
N VAL A 422 -10.85 24.83 12.07
CA VAL A 422 -11.88 23.78 12.03
C VAL A 422 -13.25 24.42 12.33
N PRO A 423 -14.29 24.20 11.51
CA PRO A 423 -15.63 24.71 11.80
C PRO A 423 -16.16 24.23 13.16
N ALA A 424 -17.03 25.02 13.80
CA ALA A 424 -17.61 24.70 15.11
C ALA A 424 -18.47 23.41 15.11
N SER A 425 -18.98 23.00 13.96
CA SER A 425 -19.68 21.73 13.74
C SER A 425 -19.25 21.17 12.39
N VAL A 426 -18.86 19.90 12.38
CA VAL A 426 -18.49 19.15 11.19
C VAL A 426 -19.16 17.79 11.34
N LYS A 427 -20.03 17.41 10.40
CA LYS A 427 -20.79 16.16 10.49
C LYS A 427 -20.39 15.17 9.39
N VAL A 428 -20.37 13.90 9.77
CA VAL A 428 -20.25 12.75 8.86
C VAL A 428 -21.58 12.00 8.93
N GLY A 429 -22.41 12.17 7.90
CA GLY A 429 -23.83 11.80 8.02
C GLY A 429 -24.53 12.66 9.07
N ASP A 430 -25.19 12.03 10.03
CA ASP A 430 -25.90 12.71 11.13
C ASP A 430 -25.07 12.85 12.42
N VAL A 431 -23.83 12.36 12.42
CA VAL A 431 -22.95 12.30 13.61
C VAL A 431 -21.88 13.37 13.53
N GLU A 432 -21.56 14.01 14.67
CA GLU A 432 -20.46 14.97 14.77
C GLU A 432 -19.10 14.26 14.63
N ALA A 433 -18.23 14.82 13.78
CA ALA A 433 -16.85 14.40 13.68
C ALA A 433 -16.06 14.99 14.85
N GLU A 434 -15.41 14.10 15.60
CA GLU A 434 -14.47 14.46 16.67
C GLU A 434 -13.02 14.13 16.32
N HIS A 435 -12.79 13.67 15.08
CA HIS A 435 -11.49 13.29 14.58
C HIS A 435 -11.27 13.78 13.16
N PHE A 436 -10.04 14.17 12.89
CA PHE A 436 -9.62 14.78 11.64
C PHE A 436 -8.27 14.23 11.19
N CYS A 437 -8.19 13.83 9.93
CA CYS A 437 -6.94 13.50 9.28
C CYS A 437 -6.42 14.76 8.59
N VAL A 438 -5.14 15.09 8.80
CA VAL A 438 -4.43 16.14 8.10
C VAL A 438 -3.38 15.49 7.22
N ARG A 439 -3.38 15.82 5.93
CA ARG A 439 -2.42 15.36 4.95
C ARG A 439 -1.56 16.51 4.48
N VAL A 440 -0.26 16.26 4.37
CA VAL A 440 0.68 17.14 3.69
C VAL A 440 1.19 16.40 2.46
N GLU A 441 1.17 17.08 1.32
CA GLU A 441 1.72 16.62 0.05
C GLU A 441 2.79 17.62 -0.38
N ILE A 442 3.97 17.15 -0.78
CA ILE A 442 5.03 17.92 -1.41
C ILE A 442 4.92 17.67 -2.92
N ASP A 443 4.92 18.73 -3.71
CA ASP A 443 5.07 18.57 -5.15
C ASP A 443 6.40 17.87 -5.46
N ARG A 444 6.39 17.01 -6.49
CA ARG A 444 7.62 16.40 -6.97
C ARG A 444 8.61 17.50 -7.35
N TYR A 445 9.78 17.50 -6.70
CA TYR A 445 10.76 18.53 -6.96
C TYR A 445 11.38 18.35 -8.35
N ARG A 446 11.36 19.42 -9.14
CA ARG A 446 11.98 19.54 -10.47
C ARG A 446 12.78 20.82 -10.53
N ASP A 447 14.10 20.72 -10.66
CA ASP A 447 14.94 21.88 -10.93
C ASP A 447 14.72 22.34 -12.39
N PRO A 448 14.18 23.56 -12.63
CA PRO A 448 13.94 24.04 -13.99
C PRO A 448 15.21 24.27 -14.81
N ALA A 449 16.35 24.49 -14.14
CA ALA A 449 17.65 24.68 -14.79
C ALA A 449 18.39 23.35 -15.05
N HIS A 450 18.08 22.32 -14.27
CA HIS A 450 18.73 21.01 -14.29
C HIS A 450 17.70 19.87 -14.16
N PRO A 451 17.01 19.48 -15.24
CA PRO A 451 16.00 18.41 -15.21
C PRO A 451 16.54 17.06 -14.69
N GLU A 452 17.86 16.83 -14.78
CA GLU A 452 18.56 15.68 -14.22
C GLU A 452 18.62 15.66 -12.68
N HIS A 453 18.36 16.78 -12.02
CA HIS A 453 18.29 16.91 -10.56
C HIS A 453 16.85 16.72 -10.02
N GLU A 454 15.98 16.09 -10.79
CA GLU A 454 14.64 15.73 -10.34
C GLU A 454 14.71 14.77 -9.14
N GLU A 455 13.82 14.99 -8.18
CA GLU A 455 13.69 14.15 -7.00
C GLU A 455 13.41 12.68 -7.35
N ILE A 456 14.00 11.81 -6.52
CA ILE A 456 14.11 10.38 -6.75
C ILE A 456 12.85 9.66 -6.28
N VAL A 457 12.51 9.90 -5.02
CA VAL A 457 11.40 9.25 -4.33
C VAL A 457 10.27 10.25 -4.22
N VAL A 458 9.10 9.85 -4.70
CA VAL A 458 7.87 10.64 -4.55
C VAL A 458 6.87 9.97 -3.60
N PHE A 459 7.13 8.74 -3.16
CA PHE A 459 6.21 8.02 -2.28
C PHE A 459 6.21 8.57 -0.85
N ASP A 460 7.30 9.20 -0.41
CA ASP A 460 7.46 9.84 0.90
C ASP A 460 7.34 11.37 0.83
N ASN A 461 6.90 11.89 -0.33
CA ASN A 461 6.46 13.28 -0.50
C ASN A 461 5.09 13.54 0.11
N TRP A 462 4.51 12.59 0.83
CA TRP A 462 3.30 12.86 1.57
C TRP A 462 3.31 12.13 2.90
N ALA A 463 2.64 12.73 3.86
CA ALA A 463 2.37 12.11 5.14
C ALA A 463 0.99 12.53 5.63
N GLN A 464 0.47 11.74 6.56
CA GLN A 464 -0.78 12.03 7.25
C GLN A 464 -0.54 12.03 8.76
N SER A 465 -1.20 12.95 9.44
CA SER A 465 -1.37 12.91 10.89
C SER A 465 -2.82 13.00 11.26
N ASN A 466 -3.19 12.20 12.23
CA ASN A 466 -4.51 12.13 12.80
C ASN A 466 -4.59 13.00 14.07
N PHE A 467 -5.68 13.77 14.21
CA PHE A 467 -5.91 14.67 15.33
C PHE A 467 -7.34 14.57 15.86
N ASP A 468 -7.46 14.44 17.17
CA ASP A 468 -8.73 14.42 17.89
C ASP A 468 -9.09 15.81 18.44
N THR A 469 -10.40 16.12 18.45
CA THR A 469 -10.94 17.34 19.06
C THR A 469 -11.48 17.15 20.47
N THR A 470 -11.62 15.91 20.93
CA THR A 470 -12.23 15.56 22.21
C THR A 470 -11.33 14.67 23.08
N THR A 471 -11.54 14.68 24.40
CA THR A 471 -11.01 13.66 25.33
C THR A 471 -12.15 12.87 25.95
N ILE A 472 -11.89 11.63 26.37
CA ILE A 472 -12.86 10.89 27.16
C ILE A 472 -12.76 11.36 28.61
N GLY A 473 -13.77 12.12 29.04
CA GLY A 473 -13.99 12.36 30.46
C GLY A 473 -14.52 11.09 31.11
N PHE A 474 -13.76 10.48 32.01
CA PHE A 474 -14.28 9.46 32.90
C PHE A 474 -14.84 10.11 34.18
N GLY A 475 -16.14 9.97 34.38
CA GLY A 475 -16.83 10.14 35.66
C GLY A 475 -17.47 8.81 36.03
N SER A 476 -18.12 8.69 37.18
CA SER A 476 -19.00 7.54 37.44
C SER A 476 -20.45 8.01 37.30
N PRO A 477 -21.20 7.53 36.28
CA PRO A 477 -20.75 6.63 35.21
C PRO A 477 -19.92 7.33 34.12
N SER A 478 -19.13 6.56 33.37
CA SER A 478 -18.30 7.07 32.29
C SER A 478 -19.17 7.54 31.12
N ASP A 479 -18.71 8.57 30.41
CA ASP A 479 -19.40 9.04 29.21
C ASP A 479 -19.08 8.07 28.05
N ARG A 480 -20.12 7.58 27.37
CA ARG A 480 -19.96 6.98 26.04
C ARG A 480 -19.95 8.10 25.01
N LEU A 481 -18.83 8.24 24.32
CA LEU A 481 -18.69 9.17 23.22
C LEU A 481 -18.89 8.44 21.90
N VAL A 482 -19.41 9.15 20.91
CA VAL A 482 -19.71 8.64 19.59
C VAL A 482 -19.08 9.55 18.55
N THR A 483 -18.37 8.97 17.61
CA THR A 483 -17.91 9.60 16.37
C THR A 483 -18.33 8.72 15.19
N ALA A 484 -18.12 9.17 13.97
CA ALA A 484 -18.42 8.37 12.78
C ALA A 484 -17.26 8.38 11.81
N THR A 485 -16.97 7.21 11.25
CA THR A 485 -16.03 7.03 10.15
C THR A 485 -16.78 6.72 8.86
N THR A 486 -16.24 7.00 7.66
CA THR A 486 -16.87 6.59 6.40
C THR A 486 -16.10 5.48 5.67
N ALA A 487 -16.85 4.63 4.97
CA ALA A 487 -16.31 3.69 3.99
C ALA A 487 -16.81 4.05 2.59
N THR A 488 -15.90 4.07 1.62
CA THR A 488 -16.15 4.42 0.22
C THR A 488 -15.72 3.27 -0.67
N ASN A 489 -16.59 2.81 -1.57
CA ASN A 489 -16.21 1.82 -2.56
C ASN A 489 -15.55 2.45 -3.78
N VAL A 490 -14.22 2.34 -3.85
CA VAL A 490 -13.42 2.85 -4.98
C VAL A 490 -13.44 1.96 -6.22
N LEU A 491 -14.00 0.75 -6.13
CA LEU A 491 -14.10 -0.17 -7.26
C LEU A 491 -15.26 0.22 -8.19
N ASP A 492 -15.12 -0.09 -9.47
CA ASP A 492 -16.15 0.04 -10.51
C ASP A 492 -17.29 -1.00 -10.39
N ARG A 493 -17.17 -1.90 -9.40
CA ARG A 493 -18.09 -3.01 -9.10
C ARG A 493 -18.45 -3.06 -7.62
N THR A 494 -19.48 -3.83 -7.28
CA THR A 494 -19.90 -4.04 -5.89
C THR A 494 -18.83 -4.79 -5.10
N ALA A 495 -18.62 -4.39 -3.85
CA ALA A 495 -17.71 -5.04 -2.93
C ALA A 495 -18.25 -5.09 -1.51
N THR A 496 -17.77 -6.06 -0.74
CA THR A 496 -18.03 -6.15 0.70
C THR A 496 -16.80 -5.69 1.46
N TYR A 497 -17.01 -4.74 2.37
CA TYR A 497 -16.01 -4.22 3.29
C TYR A 497 -16.16 -4.92 4.64
N LEU A 498 -15.05 -5.32 5.24
CA LEU A 498 -14.95 -5.87 6.60
C LEU A 498 -14.16 -4.87 7.45
N PHE A 499 -14.64 -4.56 8.65
CA PHE A 499 -13.99 -3.64 9.58
C PHE A 499 -13.51 -4.38 10.81
N THR A 500 -12.30 -4.07 11.23
CA THR A 500 -11.68 -4.59 12.46
C THR A 500 -11.24 -3.42 13.32
N ALA A 501 -11.36 -3.55 14.64
CA ALA A 501 -10.85 -2.58 15.61
C ALA A 501 -9.81 -3.25 16.50
N ASP A 502 -8.62 -2.68 16.54
CA ASP A 502 -7.53 -3.04 17.44
C ASP A 502 -7.34 -1.94 18.49
N GLN A 503 -6.97 -2.32 19.71
CA GLN A 503 -6.84 -1.38 20.81
C GLN A 503 -5.61 -1.70 21.68
N SER A 504 -4.93 -0.68 22.20
CA SER A 504 -3.69 -0.85 23.00
C SER A 504 -3.92 -1.17 24.49
N SER A 505 -5.18 -1.23 24.94
CA SER A 505 -5.57 -1.36 26.35
C SER A 505 -6.98 -1.93 26.46
N ASP A 506 -7.21 -2.74 27.50
CA ASP A 506 -8.53 -3.35 27.78
C ASP A 506 -9.40 -2.48 28.70
N TRP A 507 -8.95 -1.29 29.11
CA TRP A 507 -9.67 -0.38 30.01
C TRP A 507 -10.76 0.46 29.33
N TYR A 508 -11.02 0.19 28.05
CA TYR A 508 -12.01 0.87 27.23
C TYR A 508 -12.84 -0.17 26.47
N ARG A 509 -14.10 0.18 26.18
CA ARG A 509 -14.98 -0.57 25.28
C ARG A 509 -15.10 0.17 23.97
N ILE A 510 -14.89 -0.54 22.87
CA ILE A 510 -15.03 -0.01 21.51
C ILE A 510 -16.23 -0.70 20.83
N TYR A 511 -17.07 0.09 20.18
CA TYR A 511 -18.24 -0.37 19.46
C TYR A 511 -18.18 0.11 18.00
N LEU A 512 -18.26 -0.83 17.07
CA LEU A 512 -18.39 -0.55 15.64
C LEU A 512 -19.85 -0.77 15.22
N GLY A 513 -20.45 0.22 14.56
CA GLY A 513 -21.83 0.12 14.05
C GLY A 513 -22.00 -0.97 12.98
N HIS A 514 -20.92 -1.31 12.27
CA HIS A 514 -20.91 -2.37 11.26
C HIS A 514 -19.59 -3.15 11.30
N ALA A 515 -19.65 -4.47 11.43
CA ALA A 515 -18.51 -5.35 11.20
C ALA A 515 -18.29 -5.61 9.70
N TRP A 516 -19.37 -5.62 8.92
CA TRP A 516 -19.36 -5.77 7.46
C TRP A 516 -20.32 -4.79 6.79
N LEU A 517 -19.97 -4.37 5.58
CA LEU A 517 -20.78 -3.44 4.80
C LEU A 517 -20.65 -3.72 3.31
N ARG A 518 -21.77 -3.97 2.65
CA ARG A 518 -21.83 -4.13 1.20
C ARG A 518 -22.06 -2.78 0.54
N LEU A 519 -21.17 -2.38 -0.36
CA LEU A 519 -21.20 -1.10 -1.05
C LEU A 519 -21.20 -1.32 -2.56
N VAL A 520 -22.10 -0.63 -3.29
CA VAL A 520 -22.04 -0.58 -4.76
C VAL A 520 -20.91 0.36 -5.22
N SER A 521 -20.58 0.36 -6.51
CA SER A 521 -19.51 1.23 -7.04
C SER A 521 -19.72 2.70 -6.65
N ALA A 522 -18.64 3.36 -6.22
CA ALA A 522 -18.60 4.75 -5.75
C ALA A 522 -19.48 5.10 -4.53
N GLN A 523 -20.17 4.14 -3.92
CA GLN A 523 -21.00 4.40 -2.74
C GLN A 523 -20.14 4.73 -1.53
N THR A 524 -20.53 5.78 -0.79
CA THR A 524 -19.96 6.15 0.52
C THR A 524 -21.01 5.97 1.61
N GLN A 525 -20.62 5.43 2.76
CA GLN A 525 -21.51 5.20 3.91
C GLN A 525 -20.79 5.50 5.23
N ALA A 526 -21.48 6.17 6.15
CA ALA A 526 -20.99 6.39 7.51
C ALA A 526 -21.18 5.14 8.39
N ILE A 527 -20.21 4.90 9.26
CA ILE A 527 -20.11 3.81 10.22
C ILE A 527 -19.87 4.46 11.58
N GLU A 528 -20.76 4.20 12.52
CA GLU A 528 -20.63 4.69 13.89
C GLU A 528 -19.46 4.00 14.60
N LEU A 529 -18.67 4.78 15.33
CA LEU A 529 -17.66 4.31 16.26
C LEU A 529 -17.92 4.94 17.62
N ALA A 530 -18.28 4.12 18.60
CA ALA A 530 -18.46 4.56 19.97
C ALA A 530 -17.38 3.99 20.87
N TYR A 531 -16.99 4.77 21.87
CA TYR A 531 -15.99 4.36 22.85
C TYR A 531 -16.35 4.86 24.25
N GLU A 532 -16.02 4.05 25.26
CA GLU A 532 -16.41 4.25 26.65
C GLU A 532 -15.31 3.75 27.58
N SER A 533 -14.95 4.53 28.60
CA SER A 533 -14.03 4.10 29.66
C SER A 533 -14.71 3.10 30.61
N LEU A 534 -13.96 2.14 31.16
CA LEU A 534 -14.46 1.23 32.20
C LEU A 534 -14.53 1.86 33.61
N ALA A 535 -14.23 3.15 33.76
CA ALA A 535 -14.38 3.84 35.04
C ALA A 535 -15.83 3.80 35.56
N GLY A 536 -16.01 3.40 36.82
CA GLY A 536 -17.34 3.23 37.41
C GLY A 536 -18.14 2.06 36.85
N ASP A 537 -17.54 1.20 36.02
CA ASP A 537 -18.20 -0.01 35.53
C ASP A 537 -18.55 -0.96 36.70
N PRO A 538 -19.73 -1.60 36.72
CA PRO A 538 -20.13 -2.47 37.83
C PRO A 538 -19.24 -3.69 38.06
N VAL A 539 -18.48 -4.12 37.05
CA VAL A 539 -17.60 -5.30 37.12
C VAL A 539 -16.14 -4.88 37.23
N PHE A 540 -15.72 -3.88 36.44
CA PHE A 540 -14.30 -3.51 36.32
C PHE A 540 -13.94 -2.18 36.99
N GLY A 541 -14.92 -1.42 37.53
CA GLY A 541 -14.71 -0.07 38.05
C GLY A 541 -13.75 -0.01 39.23
N ASP A 542 -13.83 -0.96 40.16
CA ASP A 542 -12.89 -1.04 41.29
C ASP A 542 -11.47 -1.30 40.77
N GLU A 543 -11.30 -2.21 39.81
CA GLU A 543 -10.00 -2.54 39.22
C GLU A 543 -9.42 -1.38 38.42
N PHE A 544 -10.28 -0.63 37.72
CA PHE A 544 -9.92 0.60 37.00
C PHE A 544 -9.34 1.65 37.96
N GLU A 545 -9.97 1.90 39.10
CA GLU A 545 -9.47 2.87 40.09
C GLU A 545 -8.12 2.46 40.70
N HIS A 546 -7.87 1.15 40.88
CA HIS A 546 -6.55 0.67 41.32
C HIS A 546 -5.44 0.90 40.27
N HIS A 547 -5.80 1.00 38.99
CA HIS A 547 -4.88 1.21 37.87
C HIS A 547 -4.98 2.62 37.27
N LEU A 548 -5.57 3.57 38.00
CA LEU A 548 -5.84 4.92 37.50
C LEU A 548 -4.59 5.64 36.97
N GLU A 549 -3.47 5.56 37.67
CA GLU A 549 -2.23 6.24 37.27
C GLU A 549 -1.63 5.65 35.98
N PRO A 550 -1.48 4.32 35.82
CA PRO A 550 -1.14 3.72 34.53
C PRO A 550 -2.10 4.04 33.39
N ILE A 551 -3.40 4.10 33.66
CA ILE A 551 -4.44 4.38 32.65
C ILE A 551 -4.42 5.83 32.16
N THR A 552 -4.15 6.78 33.06
CA THR A 552 -4.20 8.23 32.76
C THR A 552 -2.86 8.81 32.34
N SER A 553 -1.76 8.09 32.56
CA SER A 553 -0.40 8.55 32.22
C SER A 553 -0.02 8.32 30.75
N ARG A 554 -0.81 7.57 29.98
CA ARG A 554 -0.54 7.23 28.57
C ARG A 554 -1.81 7.34 27.75
N ASP A 555 -1.66 7.76 26.50
CA ASP A 555 -2.76 7.74 25.53
C ASP A 555 -3.06 6.28 25.14
N HIS A 556 -4.34 5.97 24.98
CA HIS A 556 -4.81 4.67 24.53
C HIS A 556 -5.12 4.73 23.04
N HIS A 557 -4.47 3.89 22.25
CA HIS A 557 -4.58 3.89 20.80
C HIS A 557 -5.65 2.89 20.37
N VAL A 558 -6.58 3.33 19.53
CA VAL A 558 -7.57 2.50 18.85
C VAL A 558 -7.32 2.62 17.36
N ALA A 559 -7.20 1.51 16.64
CA ALA A 559 -7.06 1.47 15.19
C ALA A 559 -8.26 0.75 14.58
N VAL A 560 -8.92 1.36 13.60
CA VAL A 560 -9.97 0.73 12.80
C VAL A 560 -9.46 0.53 11.39
N THR A 561 -9.40 -0.71 10.93
CA THR A 561 -8.91 -1.10 9.59
C THR A 561 -10.04 -1.66 8.74
N SER A 562 -9.98 -1.41 7.43
CA SER A 562 -10.94 -1.89 6.44
C SER A 562 -10.32 -2.85 5.44
N TRP A 563 -11.05 -3.92 5.15
CA TRP A 563 -10.68 -4.97 4.20
C TRP A 563 -11.73 -5.08 3.11
N VAL A 564 -11.33 -5.19 1.85
CA VAL A 564 -12.25 -5.30 0.71
C VAL A 564 -12.26 -6.71 0.12
N LEU A 565 -13.47 -7.17 -0.20
CA LEU A 565 -13.74 -8.37 -0.97
C LEU A 565 -14.60 -8.00 -2.19
N PRO A 566 -14.01 -7.94 -3.40
CA PRO A 566 -14.77 -7.71 -4.63
C PRO A 566 -15.75 -8.85 -4.89
N GLU A 567 -16.97 -8.54 -5.34
CA GLU A 567 -17.90 -9.56 -5.81
C GLU A 567 -17.50 -10.05 -7.22
N VAL A 568 -17.74 -11.34 -7.52
CA VAL A 568 -17.55 -11.99 -8.84
C VAL A 568 -16.11 -12.41 -9.21
N THR A 569 -15.16 -12.44 -8.27
CA THR A 569 -13.82 -13.03 -8.54
C THR A 569 -13.78 -14.52 -8.20
N GLU A 570 -13.29 -15.38 -9.12
CA GLU A 570 -13.22 -16.84 -8.91
C GLU A 570 -12.22 -17.25 -7.81
N CYS A 571 -11.24 -16.42 -7.47
CA CYS A 571 -10.27 -16.63 -6.37
C CYS A 571 -9.75 -15.28 -5.82
N GLY A 572 -10.32 -14.78 -4.72
CA GLY A 572 -9.82 -13.56 -4.07
C GLY A 572 -9.77 -13.70 -2.55
N ALA A 573 -8.61 -13.42 -1.94
CA ALA A 573 -8.49 -13.18 -0.51
C ALA A 573 -8.85 -11.70 -0.20
N PRO A 574 -9.44 -11.39 0.98
CA PRO A 574 -9.66 -10.01 1.40
C PRO A 574 -8.36 -9.21 1.37
N ARG A 575 -8.40 -7.99 0.87
CA ARG A 575 -7.25 -7.08 0.82
C ARG A 575 -7.47 -5.95 1.80
N GLU A 576 -6.48 -5.65 2.63
CA GLU A 576 -6.50 -4.45 3.46
C GLU A 576 -6.46 -3.22 2.52
N LEU A 577 -7.35 -2.25 2.72
CA LEU A 577 -7.40 -1.03 1.92
C LEU A 577 -6.82 0.15 2.68
N PHE A 578 -7.33 0.36 3.88
CA PHE A 578 -7.08 1.59 4.61
C PHE A 578 -7.39 1.40 6.10
N GLY A 579 -6.88 2.29 6.92
CA GLY A 579 -7.17 2.32 8.34
C GLY A 579 -7.15 3.73 8.89
N VAL A 580 -7.68 3.87 10.09
CA VAL A 580 -7.67 5.11 10.85
C VAL A 580 -7.43 4.79 12.31
N GLY A 581 -6.81 5.69 13.06
CA GLY A 581 -6.65 5.52 14.50
C GLY A 581 -7.10 6.73 15.30
N LEU A 582 -7.44 6.49 16.56
CA LEU A 582 -7.86 7.44 17.57
C LEU A 582 -6.95 7.33 18.79
N ASP A 583 -6.58 8.48 19.36
CA ASP A 583 -5.87 8.54 20.63
C ASP A 583 -6.87 8.89 21.73
N LEU A 584 -7.28 7.87 22.47
CA LEU A 584 -8.19 7.98 23.60
C LEU A 584 -7.39 8.34 24.85
N ARG A 585 -7.59 9.57 25.35
CA ARG A 585 -7.03 9.99 26.63
C ARG A 585 -8.11 10.04 27.69
N ALA A 586 -7.88 9.33 28.79
CA ALA A 586 -8.72 9.34 29.97
C ALA A 586 -8.31 10.45 30.93
N GLY A 587 -9.27 11.30 31.31
CA GLY A 587 -9.16 12.25 32.43
C GLY A 587 -10.41 12.26 33.31
N ARG A 588 -10.29 12.61 34.59
CA ARG A 588 -11.49 12.81 35.43
C ARG A 588 -12.30 13.95 34.82
N ARG A 589 -13.61 13.76 34.63
CA ARG A 589 -14.46 14.82 34.05
C ARG A 589 -14.44 16.07 34.92
N THR A 590 -13.83 17.15 34.41
CA THR A 590 -13.77 18.47 35.06
C THR A 590 -14.48 19.54 34.24
N TRP A 591 -15.00 20.59 34.85
CA TRP A 591 -15.61 21.72 34.14
C TRP A 591 -15.37 23.03 34.86
N ILE A 592 -15.57 24.15 34.16
CA ILE A 592 -15.38 25.51 34.68
C ILE A 592 -16.75 26.19 34.76
N GLU A 593 -17.13 26.62 35.97
CA GLU A 593 -18.35 27.38 36.22
C GLU A 593 -18.06 28.85 36.51
N GLY A 594 -18.99 29.73 36.09
CA GLY A 594 -18.97 31.14 36.48
C GLY A 594 -17.76 31.92 35.98
N ALA A 595 -17.25 31.58 34.80
CA ALA A 595 -16.14 32.29 34.15
C ALA A 595 -16.47 33.79 34.04
N ARG A 596 -15.60 34.64 34.60
CA ARG A 596 -15.78 36.10 34.58
C ARG A 596 -14.45 36.84 34.51
N ARG A 597 -14.46 37.99 33.84
CA ARG A 597 -13.35 38.96 33.82
C ARG A 597 -13.62 40.08 34.82
N THR A 598 -12.60 40.48 35.57
CA THR A 598 -12.62 41.64 36.47
C THR A 598 -11.32 42.42 36.28
N GLY A 599 -11.37 43.49 35.46
CA GLY A 599 -10.17 44.20 35.04
C GLY A 599 -9.25 43.31 34.19
N GLU A 600 -8.01 43.15 34.63
CA GLU A 600 -6.97 42.31 34.00
C GLU A 600 -7.02 40.84 34.45
N LEU A 601 -7.89 40.51 35.40
CA LEU A 601 -8.01 39.17 35.96
C LEU A 601 -9.18 38.40 35.32
N VAL A 602 -8.92 37.18 34.86
CA VAL A 602 -9.95 36.20 34.49
C VAL A 602 -9.97 35.09 35.53
N GLN A 603 -11.17 34.72 35.97
CA GLN A 603 -11.37 33.69 36.99
C GLN A 603 -12.56 32.79 36.67
N GLY A 604 -12.51 31.54 37.14
CA GLY A 604 -13.60 30.58 37.05
C GLY A 604 -13.48 29.51 38.15
N ARG A 605 -14.60 28.94 38.59
CA ARG A 605 -14.61 27.83 39.56
C ARG A 605 -14.40 26.53 38.80
N VAL A 606 -13.41 25.73 39.19
CA VAL A 606 -13.06 24.46 38.55
C VAL A 606 -13.58 23.31 39.41
N GLN A 607 -14.39 22.43 38.82
CA GLN A 607 -15.04 21.33 39.51
C GLN A 607 -14.84 20.01 38.78
N PHE A 608 -15.02 18.88 39.46
CA PHE A 608 -14.99 17.55 38.87
C PHE A 608 -16.09 16.63 39.43
N GLY A 609 -16.47 15.64 38.62
CA GLY A 609 -17.50 14.66 38.98
C GLY A 609 -16.89 13.33 39.45
N SER A 610 -17.44 12.73 40.51
CA SER A 610 -17.07 11.39 40.99
C SER A 610 -18.29 10.74 41.66
N ASN A 611 -18.65 9.52 41.25
CA ASN A 611 -19.78 8.75 41.81
C ASN A 611 -21.12 9.52 41.89
N GLY A 612 -21.43 10.32 40.87
CA GLY A 612 -22.63 11.17 40.84
C GLY A 612 -22.57 12.43 41.71
N GLU A 613 -21.46 12.69 42.41
CA GLU A 613 -21.21 13.89 43.22
C GLU A 613 -20.24 14.85 42.54
N THR A 614 -20.30 16.14 42.91
CA THR A 614 -19.44 17.22 42.38
C THR A 614 -18.49 17.74 43.46
N PHE A 615 -17.23 17.89 43.12
CA PHE A 615 -16.16 18.35 44.01
C PHE A 615 -15.38 19.52 43.41
N ASP A 616 -14.89 20.45 44.24
CA ASP A 616 -14.00 21.51 43.80
C ASP A 616 -12.59 20.94 43.52
N VAL A 617 -11.97 21.35 42.42
CA VAL A 617 -10.56 21.06 42.12
C VAL A 617 -9.69 22.04 42.91
N THR A 618 -8.90 21.56 43.86
CA THR A 618 -8.17 22.44 44.80
C THR A 618 -6.72 22.74 44.38
N PHE A 619 -6.28 22.26 43.23
CA PHE A 619 -4.91 22.42 42.71
C PHE A 619 -4.82 22.23 41.20
N GLY A 620 -3.73 22.73 40.60
CA GLY A 620 -3.39 22.54 39.19
C GLY A 620 -3.29 23.84 38.40
N GLU A 621 -3.04 23.70 37.10
CA GLU A 621 -2.87 24.81 36.17
C GLU A 621 -4.21 25.30 35.60
N PHE A 622 -4.28 26.60 35.29
CA PHE A 622 -5.45 27.25 34.72
C PHE A 622 -5.00 28.13 33.54
N HIS A 623 -5.39 27.78 32.32
CA HIS A 623 -4.92 28.45 31.10
C HIS A 623 -6.00 29.32 30.50
N LEU A 624 -5.56 30.41 29.88
CA LEU A 624 -6.39 31.28 29.08
C LEU A 624 -5.76 31.44 27.70
N ALA A 625 -6.57 31.19 26.67
CA ALA A 625 -6.31 31.61 25.31
C ALA A 625 -7.21 32.82 25.00
N ALA A 626 -6.63 33.85 24.41
CA ALA A 626 -7.34 35.05 23.99
C ALA A 626 -6.93 35.49 22.59
N TRP A 627 -7.90 35.85 21.75
CA TRP A 627 -7.66 36.33 20.39
C TRP A 627 -8.68 37.40 19.99
N PRO A 628 -8.29 38.42 19.21
CA PRO A 628 -9.22 39.39 18.65
C PRO A 628 -10.11 38.74 17.58
N ASP A 629 -11.35 39.23 17.45
CA ASP A 629 -12.35 38.72 16.48
C ASP A 629 -11.89 38.86 15.02
N GLU A 630 -11.07 39.88 14.75
CA GLU A 630 -10.57 40.23 13.40
C GLU A 630 -9.26 39.52 13.01
N GLU A 631 -8.50 39.01 13.99
CA GLU A 631 -7.22 38.29 13.78
C GLU A 631 -7.21 37.01 14.65
N PRO A 632 -8.08 36.02 14.35
CA PRO A 632 -8.21 34.82 15.16
C PRO A 632 -6.90 34.01 15.27
N GLU A 633 -6.02 34.08 14.28
CA GLU A 633 -4.70 33.46 14.29
C GLU A 633 -3.75 34.02 15.35
N ARG A 634 -4.02 35.23 15.88
CA ARG A 634 -3.18 35.91 16.87
C ARG A 634 -3.61 35.55 18.30
N VAL A 635 -3.33 34.31 18.67
CA VAL A 635 -3.70 33.79 19.99
C VAL A 635 -2.64 34.08 21.05
N SER A 636 -3.02 34.86 22.06
CA SER A 636 -2.24 35.06 23.27
C SER A 636 -2.56 33.98 24.31
N HIS A 637 -1.52 33.33 24.83
CA HIS A 637 -1.64 32.33 25.89
C HIS A 637 -1.12 32.88 27.22
N THR A 638 -1.89 32.63 28.29
CA THR A 638 -1.49 32.95 29.66
C THR A 638 -1.80 31.79 30.59
N GLN A 639 -0.96 31.62 31.62
CA GLN A 639 -1.06 30.55 32.59
C GLN A 639 -1.25 31.11 33.99
N GLY A 640 -2.11 30.46 34.76
CA GLY A 640 -2.38 30.72 36.15
C GLY A 640 -2.56 29.42 36.94
N LEU A 641 -3.08 29.54 38.16
CA LEU A 641 -3.22 28.43 39.10
C LEU A 641 -4.65 28.32 39.64
N VAL A 642 -5.05 27.09 39.95
CA VAL A 642 -6.26 26.80 40.72
C VAL A 642 -5.92 26.87 42.21
N GLY A 643 -6.61 27.75 42.93
CA GLY A 643 -6.43 27.88 44.37
C GLY A 643 -7.17 26.81 45.17
N GLU A 644 -6.82 26.67 46.45
CA GLU A 644 -7.43 25.70 47.38
C GLU A 644 -8.97 25.84 47.52
N ASN A 645 -9.52 26.98 47.12
CA ASN A 645 -10.96 27.27 47.13
C ASN A 645 -11.70 26.86 45.84
N GLY A 646 -11.05 26.12 44.95
CA GLY A 646 -11.65 25.71 43.68
C GLY A 646 -11.64 26.78 42.60
N VAL A 647 -11.02 27.94 42.82
CA VAL A 647 -11.08 29.06 41.86
C VAL A 647 -9.76 29.22 41.11
N GLY A 648 -9.81 28.98 39.81
CA GLY A 648 -8.75 29.30 38.85
C GLY A 648 -8.64 30.79 38.60
N ARG A 649 -7.42 31.31 38.51
CA ARG A 649 -7.12 32.73 38.29
C ARG A 649 -5.97 32.89 37.32
N VAL A 650 -6.14 33.76 36.32
CA VAL A 650 -5.12 34.06 35.30
C VAL A 650 -5.19 35.53 34.89
N LEU A 651 -4.02 36.16 34.69
CA LEU A 651 -3.90 37.54 34.23
C LEU A 651 -3.87 37.59 32.70
N LEU A 652 -4.48 38.63 32.13
CA LEU A 652 -4.38 38.91 30.71
C LEU A 652 -2.94 39.25 30.32
N SER A 653 -2.53 38.89 29.09
CA SER A 653 -1.25 39.33 28.55
C SER A 653 -1.30 40.82 28.21
N ASN A 654 -0.13 41.46 28.11
CA ASN A 654 -0.01 42.84 27.65
C ASN A 654 -0.60 43.03 26.24
N GLU A 655 -0.49 42.02 25.39
CA GLU A 655 -1.04 42.05 24.03
C GLU A 655 -2.57 42.06 24.05
N THR A 656 -3.18 41.18 24.84
CA THR A 656 -4.64 41.16 25.01
C THR A 656 -5.17 42.44 25.66
N LEU A 657 -4.44 43.00 26.63
CA LEU A 657 -4.78 44.29 27.23
C LEU A 657 -4.68 45.43 26.21
N HIS A 658 -3.68 45.38 25.32
CA HIS A 658 -3.56 46.35 24.23
C HIS A 658 -4.75 46.27 23.28
N ASP A 659 -5.15 45.07 22.82
CA ASP A 659 -6.32 44.89 21.95
C ASP A 659 -7.61 45.42 22.57
N LEU A 660 -7.86 45.07 23.85
CA LEU A 660 -9.00 45.58 24.59
C LEU A 660 -8.95 47.11 24.74
N GLY A 661 -7.75 47.67 24.97
CA GLY A 661 -7.52 49.12 25.06
C GLY A 661 -7.75 49.86 23.73
N GLN A 662 -7.56 49.18 22.59
CA GLN A 662 -7.94 49.68 21.25
C GLN A 662 -9.43 49.52 20.95
N GLY A 663 -10.23 49.02 21.90
CA GLY A 663 -11.68 48.80 21.72
C GLY A 663 -12.01 47.57 20.87
N ARG A 664 -11.03 46.70 20.60
CA ARG A 664 -11.26 45.48 19.83
C ARG A 664 -12.06 44.48 20.65
N ARG A 665 -12.92 43.73 19.97
CA ARG A 665 -13.61 42.59 20.57
C ARG A 665 -12.65 41.41 20.66
N VAL A 666 -12.53 40.82 21.85
CA VAL A 666 -11.62 39.71 22.14
C VAL A 666 -12.42 38.52 22.66
N TRP A 667 -12.10 37.33 22.15
CA TRP A 667 -12.61 36.05 22.63
C TRP A 667 -11.69 35.49 23.70
N PHE A 668 -12.27 34.88 24.74
CA PHE A 668 -11.54 34.18 25.80
C PHE A 668 -12.01 32.73 25.84
N SER A 669 -11.07 31.81 25.95
CA SER A 669 -11.35 30.41 26.23
C SER A 669 -10.50 29.97 27.42
N LEU A 670 -11.12 29.30 28.38
CA LEU A 670 -10.46 28.79 29.57
C LEU A 670 -10.26 27.28 29.46
N ALA A 671 -9.11 26.80 29.92
CA ALA A 671 -8.74 25.39 29.86
C ALA A 671 -7.97 24.92 31.10
N ARG A 672 -8.05 23.62 31.36
CA ARG A 672 -7.14 22.88 32.25
C ARG A 672 -6.41 21.80 31.44
N PRO A 673 -5.09 21.59 31.62
CA PRO A 673 -4.37 20.52 30.93
C PRO A 673 -4.88 19.14 31.37
N GLY A 674 -5.10 18.25 30.40
CA GLY A 674 -5.50 16.86 30.64
C GLY A 674 -6.99 16.54 30.42
N ASP A 675 -7.87 17.54 30.42
CA ASP A 675 -9.32 17.28 30.55
C ASP A 675 -10.18 17.73 29.33
N ASN A 676 -9.58 18.39 28.32
CA ASN A 676 -10.21 19.05 27.15
C ASN A 676 -11.62 19.66 27.34
N ASN A 677 -11.98 20.12 28.54
CA ASN A 677 -13.21 20.86 28.79
C ASN A 677 -12.91 22.36 28.80
N PHE A 678 -13.66 23.10 27.99
CA PHE A 678 -13.46 24.53 27.76
C PHE A 678 -14.70 25.31 28.13
N THR A 679 -14.50 26.54 28.59
CA THR A 679 -15.58 27.51 28.70
C THR A 679 -15.20 28.73 27.90
N LEU A 680 -15.99 29.01 26.87
CA LEU A 680 -15.86 30.21 26.07
C LEU A 680 -16.53 31.37 26.81
N ALA A 681 -15.78 32.44 27.04
CA ALA A 681 -16.31 33.68 27.56
C ALA A 681 -16.09 34.79 26.53
N ILE A 682 -17.17 35.44 26.13
CA ILE A 682 -17.09 36.65 25.31
C ILE A 682 -17.05 37.83 26.28
N THR A 683 -16.11 38.76 26.11
CA THR A 683 -16.27 40.08 26.72
C THR A 683 -16.39 41.13 25.64
N ALA A 684 -17.48 41.92 25.68
CA ALA A 684 -17.53 43.18 24.97
C ALA A 684 -16.42 44.11 25.51
N PRO A 685 -15.87 45.03 24.69
CA PRO A 685 -14.91 46.02 25.16
C PRO A 685 -15.50 46.71 26.40
N ALA A 686 -14.69 46.85 27.44
CA ALA A 686 -15.11 47.68 28.56
C ALA A 686 -15.26 49.10 28.02
N LEU A 687 -16.47 49.65 28.07
CA LEU A 687 -16.65 51.08 28.00
C LEU A 687 -15.88 51.64 29.20
N PHE A 688 -14.77 52.31 28.93
CA PHE A 688 -14.10 53.14 29.92
C PHE A 688 -15.09 54.27 30.27
N ASP A 689 -15.73 54.17 31.43
CA ASP A 689 -16.27 55.34 32.14
C ASP A 689 -15.21 55.90 33.09
#